data_AF-A0A3S3SUS3-F1
#
_entry.id   AF-A0A3S3SUS3-F1
#
_cell.length_a   1.000
_cell.length_b   1.000
_cell.length_c   1.000
_cell.angle_alpha   90.00
_cell.angle_beta   90.00
_cell.angle_gamma   90.00
#
_symmetry.space_group_name_H-M   'P 1'
#
loop_
_entity.id
_entity.type
_entity.pdbx_description
1 polymer ?
#
loop_
_entity_poly.entity_id
_entity_poly.type
_entity_poly.pdbx_seq_one_letter_code
_entity_poly.pdbx_strand_id
1 'polypeptide(L)'
;MKNWLKRIFRKEPSWISEEERIEIISKSSKQVSRGVFFATVIIITSFLPVFMLTGQEGKLFHPLAYTKTFIMIVDALLVITLAPVLISFFMKGKFKPDSANPVNRFLERIYEPIIRRVLKWRKTTIGINLLALLITIPLLAKLGTEFIPPLDEQSILFMPVTLPDVSNAEAKRILQVQDKIIKSVPEVDKVLGKAGRASTATDNSPISMIETIITLKPKSEWREGVTKKDIINELDAKLQIPGVVNGWTQPIINRINMLATGIRTDVGIKVFGQNLDTIAAVSEKVKAALEGTAGVSDLFVEPITGGKYLAIDIKREELARYGLNVDDVNQVVETALGGASIGNTIEGRQRFSISVRLAQAYRNSVAQIERIPLQSPSFGEIPLSAVAQVKFEDGPPMISSDNAILRGAVMFNVRDRDLGSTVKDAMEQLNKKDGILPEGYFLEWSGQYENLIRGQQTLMWIAPVVLLIIFFSLYFAFNSIREAFLSLITVPFALIGGAYMIYFWGVNLSVGVAVGFIALFGIAVETGIVMVIYLNDAMQQLIKLKGNSRETITKEDLREYVIHGAAKRLRPKLMTVCVSLFGLVPVLWATGVGVDVMRPIVLPMIGGVLTSSTHILLVTPLIFLMSKEYELRKFGKLEVHDVQH
;
A
#
# COMPACT_ATOMS: atom_id res chain seq x y z
N MET A 1 5.41 78.56 17.42
CA MET A 1 4.53 77.40 17.68
C MET A 1 3.58 77.01 16.53
N LYS A 2 3.22 77.90 15.57
CA LYS A 2 2.26 77.60 14.49
C LYS A 2 2.79 76.84 13.24
N ASN A 3 4.11 76.73 13.05
CA ASN A 3 4.70 76.09 11.86
C ASN A 3 5.15 74.63 12.07
N TRP A 4 5.19 74.14 13.31
CA TRP A 4 5.57 72.75 13.60
C TRP A 4 4.38 71.78 13.43
N LEU A 5 3.18 72.20 13.84
CA LEU A 5 1.94 71.42 13.71
C LEU A 5 1.47 71.23 12.25
N LYS A 6 1.73 72.18 11.34
CA LYS A 6 1.34 72.04 9.92
C LYS A 6 2.21 71.06 9.11
N ARG A 7 3.39 70.68 9.61
CA ARG A 7 4.31 69.78 8.89
C ARG A 7 4.04 68.30 9.17
N ILE A 8 3.33 67.99 10.25
CA ILE A 8 2.92 66.62 10.62
C ILE A 8 1.65 66.18 9.85
N PHE A 9 0.79 67.13 9.47
CA PHE A 9 -0.50 66.84 8.80
C PHE A 9 -0.46 66.95 7.26
N ARG A 10 0.73 67.00 6.64
CA ARG A 10 0.90 67.11 5.18
C ARG A 10 1.79 66.00 4.61
N LYS A 11 1.53 64.76 5.00
CA LYS A 11 1.79 63.61 4.12
C LYS A 11 0.42 63.11 3.67
N GLU A 12 -0.03 63.59 2.53
CA GLU A 12 -1.05 62.85 1.77
C GLU A 12 -0.52 61.41 1.63
N PRO A 13 -1.27 60.40 2.11
CA PRO A 13 -0.93 59.03 1.80
C PRO A 13 -0.87 58.91 0.28
N SER A 14 0.21 58.33 -0.26
CA SER A 14 0.28 57.98 -1.67
C SER A 14 -0.74 56.85 -1.92
N TRP A 15 -2.00 57.22 -2.16
CA TRP A 15 -3.05 56.28 -2.52
C TRP A 15 -2.88 55.97 -4.01
N ILE A 16 -2.58 54.70 -4.30
CA ILE A 16 -2.67 54.15 -5.64
C ILE A 16 -4.14 54.28 -6.07
N SER A 17 -4.41 54.80 -7.27
CA SER A 17 -5.79 54.93 -7.77
C SER A 17 -6.41 53.53 -7.97
N GLU A 18 -7.75 53.44 -8.02
CA GLU A 18 -8.40 52.14 -8.25
C GLU A 18 -8.00 51.55 -9.62
N GLU A 19 -7.82 52.40 -10.62
CA GLU A 19 -7.32 52.02 -11.95
C GLU A 19 -5.89 51.48 -11.88
N GLU A 20 -4.98 52.20 -11.21
CA GLU A 20 -3.58 51.78 -11.06
C GLU A 20 -3.47 50.49 -10.23
N ARG A 21 -4.35 50.30 -9.24
CA ARG A 21 -4.45 49.04 -8.47
C ARG A 21 -4.85 47.86 -9.36
N ILE A 22 -5.90 48.02 -10.15
CA ILE A 22 -6.39 46.96 -11.04
C ILE A 22 -5.35 46.64 -12.11
N GLU A 23 -4.65 47.67 -12.62
CA GLU A 23 -3.56 47.49 -13.58
C GLU A 23 -2.39 46.70 -12.97
N ILE A 24 -1.96 47.05 -11.76
CA ILE A 24 -0.90 46.33 -11.05
C ILE A 24 -1.31 44.88 -10.78
N ILE A 25 -2.54 44.62 -10.33
CA ILE A 25 -3.05 43.26 -10.10
C ILE A 25 -3.08 42.48 -11.41
N SER A 26 -3.63 43.05 -12.48
CA SER A 26 -3.70 42.42 -13.80
C SER A 26 -2.31 42.08 -14.33
N LYS A 27 -1.37 43.02 -14.26
CA LYS A 27 0.03 42.82 -14.68
C LYS A 27 0.73 41.75 -13.86
N SER A 28 0.54 41.76 -12.53
CA SER A 28 1.11 40.76 -11.63
C SER A 28 0.52 39.37 -11.86
N SER A 29 -0.80 39.28 -12.07
CA SER A 29 -1.48 38.02 -12.39
C SER A 29 -1.01 37.45 -13.73
N LYS A 30 -0.86 38.28 -14.78
CA LYS A 30 -0.31 37.85 -16.07
C LYS A 30 1.13 37.35 -15.96
N GLN A 31 1.95 38.02 -15.15
CA GLN A 31 3.35 37.64 -14.95
C GLN A 31 3.50 36.24 -14.33
N VAL A 32 2.63 35.86 -13.40
CA VAL A 32 2.79 34.59 -12.66
C VAL A 32 1.93 33.47 -13.24
N SER A 33 0.84 33.77 -13.96
CA SER A 33 -0.14 32.79 -14.44
C SER A 33 0.46 31.67 -15.28
N ARG A 34 1.33 31.98 -16.25
CA ARG A 34 1.99 30.99 -17.09
C ARG A 34 2.84 30.04 -16.25
N GLY A 35 3.63 30.58 -15.33
CA GLY A 35 4.47 29.80 -14.43
C GLY A 35 3.64 28.85 -13.56
N VAL A 36 2.56 29.33 -12.93
CA VAL A 36 1.69 28.48 -12.10
C VAL A 36 0.99 27.42 -12.94
N PHE A 37 0.45 27.78 -14.10
CA PHE A 37 -0.27 26.84 -14.96
C PHE A 37 0.62 25.67 -15.38
N PHE A 38 1.84 25.93 -15.86
CA PHE A 38 2.79 24.87 -16.21
C PHE A 38 3.19 24.05 -14.97
N ALA A 39 3.34 24.68 -13.80
CA ALA A 39 3.58 23.97 -12.55
C ALA A 39 2.44 22.99 -12.23
N THR A 40 1.18 23.43 -12.31
CA THR A 40 0.01 22.56 -12.05
C THR A 40 -0.11 21.45 -13.08
N VAL A 41 0.18 21.72 -14.36
CA VAL A 41 0.24 20.70 -15.41
C VAL A 41 1.30 19.65 -15.07
N ILE A 42 2.49 20.04 -14.63
CA ILE A 42 3.55 19.11 -14.18
C ILE A 42 3.07 18.23 -13.01
N ILE A 43 2.36 18.81 -12.04
CA ILE A 43 1.81 18.04 -10.90
C ILE A 43 0.78 17.00 -11.36
N ILE A 44 -0.04 17.35 -12.36
CA ILE A 44 -1.02 16.43 -12.95
C ILE A 44 -0.31 15.32 -13.73
N THR A 45 0.55 15.69 -14.68
CA THR A 45 1.19 14.75 -15.59
C THR A 45 2.18 13.82 -14.88
N SER A 46 2.90 14.32 -13.86
CA SER A 46 3.78 13.48 -13.03
C SER A 46 3.04 12.37 -12.28
N PHE A 47 1.74 12.51 -12.04
CA PHE A 47 0.92 11.49 -11.37
C PHE A 47 0.22 10.53 -12.34
N LEU A 48 0.17 10.85 -13.63
CA LEU A 48 -0.49 10.03 -14.65
C LEU A 48 0.06 8.59 -14.70
N PRO A 49 1.37 8.33 -14.54
CA PRO A 49 1.89 6.97 -14.53
C PRO A 49 1.36 6.08 -13.38
N VAL A 50 0.79 6.66 -12.32
CA VAL A 50 0.12 5.87 -11.25
C VAL A 50 -1.04 5.05 -11.81
N PHE A 51 -1.67 5.48 -12.92
CA PHE A 51 -2.71 4.69 -13.59
C PHE A 51 -2.18 3.42 -14.29
N MET A 52 -0.86 3.28 -14.45
CA MET A 52 -0.24 2.03 -14.96
C MET A 52 -0.25 0.91 -13.91
N LEU A 53 -0.49 1.23 -12.62
CA LEU A 53 -0.69 0.21 -11.60
C LEU A 53 -1.91 -0.65 -11.95
N THR A 54 -1.74 -1.97 -11.92
CA THR A 54 -2.79 -2.93 -12.26
C THR A 54 -3.31 -3.63 -11.00
N GLY A 55 -4.22 -4.59 -11.12
CA GLY A 55 -4.59 -5.46 -9.99
C GLY A 55 -5.13 -4.74 -8.74
N GLN A 56 -4.64 -5.16 -7.58
CA GLN A 56 -5.08 -4.67 -6.27
C GLN A 56 -4.54 -3.28 -5.98
N GLU A 57 -3.28 -3.03 -6.31
CA GLU A 57 -2.61 -1.75 -6.16
C GLU A 57 -3.31 -0.66 -7.00
N GLY A 58 -3.69 -0.97 -8.25
CA GLY A 58 -4.45 -0.05 -9.09
C GLY A 58 -5.80 0.32 -8.47
N LYS A 59 -6.57 -0.68 -8.00
CA LYS A 59 -7.87 -0.42 -7.34
C LYS A 59 -7.76 0.47 -6.10
N LEU A 60 -6.64 0.40 -5.38
CA LEU A 60 -6.42 1.23 -4.20
C LEU A 60 -5.98 2.66 -4.55
N PHE A 61 -5.06 2.81 -5.51
CA PHE A 61 -4.42 4.10 -5.81
C PHE A 61 -5.06 4.88 -6.97
N HIS A 62 -5.84 4.26 -7.85
CA HIS A 62 -6.54 4.96 -8.94
C HIS A 62 -7.54 5.99 -8.41
N PRO A 63 -8.40 5.71 -7.41
CA PRO A 63 -9.30 6.72 -6.86
C PRO A 63 -8.55 7.94 -6.32
N LEU A 64 -7.43 7.71 -5.61
CA LEU A 64 -6.56 8.77 -5.12
C LEU A 64 -6.01 9.62 -6.28
N ALA A 65 -5.52 8.98 -7.34
CA ALA A 65 -4.99 9.65 -8.52
C ALA A 65 -6.07 10.44 -9.27
N TYR A 66 -7.28 9.89 -9.42
CA TYR A 66 -8.43 10.58 -10.02
C TYR A 66 -8.80 11.83 -9.22
N THR A 67 -9.07 11.68 -7.92
CA THR A 67 -9.49 12.80 -7.06
C THR A 67 -8.45 13.92 -7.08
N LYS A 68 -7.17 13.59 -6.92
CA LYS A 68 -6.08 14.58 -7.03
C LYS A 68 -6.11 15.27 -8.39
N THR A 69 -6.16 14.51 -9.48
CA THR A 69 -6.10 15.05 -10.84
C THR A 69 -7.27 15.99 -11.14
N PHE A 70 -8.49 15.59 -10.80
CA PHE A 70 -9.67 16.43 -10.99
C PHE A 70 -9.60 17.72 -10.16
N ILE A 71 -9.19 17.63 -8.89
CA ILE A 71 -9.01 18.81 -8.04
C ILE A 71 -7.96 19.75 -8.64
N MET A 72 -6.84 19.22 -9.13
CA MET A 72 -5.78 20.05 -9.75
C MET A 72 -6.20 20.68 -11.07
N ILE A 73 -7.04 20.02 -11.88
CA ILE A 73 -7.60 20.61 -13.10
C ILE A 73 -8.53 21.78 -12.74
N VAL A 74 -9.42 21.58 -11.76
CA VAL A 74 -10.30 22.65 -11.28
C VAL A 74 -9.50 23.78 -10.66
N ASP A 75 -8.48 23.48 -9.86
CA ASP A 75 -7.56 24.47 -9.27
C ASP A 75 -6.85 25.29 -10.35
N ALA A 76 -6.30 24.65 -11.40
CA ALA A 76 -5.68 25.33 -12.53
C ALA A 76 -6.63 26.33 -13.21
N LEU A 77 -7.90 25.95 -13.40
CA LEU A 77 -8.92 26.82 -13.98
C LEU A 77 -9.27 27.99 -13.03
N LEU A 78 -9.45 27.71 -11.74
CA LEU A 78 -9.80 28.72 -10.74
C LEU A 78 -8.68 29.73 -10.50
N VAL A 79 -7.41 29.30 -10.54
CA VAL A 79 -6.24 30.18 -10.38
C VAL A 79 -6.13 31.19 -11.52
N ILE A 80 -6.51 30.83 -12.74
CA ILE A 80 -6.46 31.73 -13.90
C ILE A 80 -7.70 32.63 -13.97
N THR A 81 -8.87 32.11 -13.58
CA THR A 81 -10.16 32.82 -13.75
C THR A 81 -10.61 33.55 -12.50
N LEU A 82 -10.86 32.82 -11.42
CA LEU A 82 -11.48 33.34 -10.20
C LEU A 82 -10.48 34.05 -9.30
N ALA A 83 -9.26 33.54 -9.14
CA ALA A 83 -8.30 34.09 -8.20
C ALA A 83 -7.92 35.56 -8.49
N PRO A 84 -7.66 36.01 -9.74
CA PRO A 84 -7.39 37.42 -10.03
C PRO A 84 -8.57 38.34 -9.69
N VAL A 85 -9.80 37.85 -9.89
CA VAL A 85 -11.05 38.57 -9.56
C VAL A 85 -11.23 38.67 -8.04
N LEU A 86 -11.00 37.59 -7.30
CA LEU A 86 -11.07 37.62 -5.85
C LEU A 86 -9.97 38.51 -5.26
N ILE A 87 -8.77 38.48 -5.81
CA ILE A 87 -7.67 39.37 -5.42
C ILE A 87 -8.06 40.83 -5.63
N SER A 88 -8.65 41.19 -6.77
CA SER A 88 -9.08 42.57 -7.03
C SER A 88 -10.23 43.02 -6.11
N PHE A 89 -11.11 42.09 -5.71
CA PHE A 89 -12.23 42.38 -4.80
C PHE A 89 -11.79 42.51 -3.34
N PHE A 90 -10.91 41.62 -2.85
CA PHE A 90 -10.51 41.54 -1.44
C PHE A 90 -9.26 42.35 -1.10
N MET A 91 -8.30 42.54 -2.01
CA MET A 91 -7.12 43.37 -1.77
C MET A 91 -7.44 44.87 -1.90
N LYS A 92 -8.27 45.36 -0.99
CA LYS A 92 -8.58 46.78 -0.81
C LYS A 92 -7.75 47.36 0.34
N GLY A 93 -7.21 48.56 0.17
CA GLY A 93 -6.50 49.29 1.23
C GLY A 93 -5.03 49.61 0.91
N LYS A 94 -4.23 49.82 1.96
CA LYS A 94 -2.86 50.32 1.86
C LYS A 94 -1.88 49.21 1.48
N PHE A 95 -1.40 49.20 0.23
CA PHE A 95 -0.28 48.36 -0.17
C PHE A 95 1.00 48.86 0.52
N LYS A 96 1.53 48.04 1.42
CA LYS A 96 2.84 48.29 2.03
C LYS A 96 3.92 47.55 1.23
N PRO A 97 5.12 48.12 1.05
CA PRO A 97 6.24 47.41 0.44
C PRO A 97 6.55 46.11 1.19
N ASP A 98 7.06 45.10 0.50
CA ASP A 98 7.41 43.80 1.11
C ASP A 98 8.42 43.93 2.26
N SER A 99 9.32 44.92 2.18
CA SER A 99 10.31 45.24 3.22
C SER A 99 9.71 45.80 4.51
N ALA A 100 8.44 46.23 4.47
CA ALA A 100 7.73 46.73 5.65
C ALA A 100 7.13 45.60 6.50
N ASN A 101 7.06 44.36 6.00
CA ASN A 101 6.57 43.22 6.76
C ASN A 101 7.68 42.70 7.71
N PRO A 102 7.47 42.70 9.04
CA PRO A 102 8.49 42.29 10.00
C PRO A 102 8.92 40.82 9.82
N VAL A 103 8.00 39.94 9.40
CA VAL A 103 8.30 38.52 9.17
C VAL A 103 9.21 38.36 7.95
N ASN A 104 8.88 39.04 6.84
CA ASN A 104 9.69 38.96 5.64
C ASN A 104 11.10 39.51 5.87
N ARG A 105 11.20 40.66 6.56
CA ARG A 105 12.49 41.26 6.91
C ARG A 105 13.34 40.36 7.80
N PHE A 106 12.73 39.63 8.73
CA PHE A 106 13.43 38.65 9.57
C PHE A 106 13.94 37.47 8.73
N LEU A 107 13.10 36.92 7.85
CA LEU A 107 13.46 35.82 6.97
C LEU A 107 14.57 36.21 6.00
N GLU A 108 14.49 37.37 5.35
CA GLU A 108 15.54 37.90 4.47
C GLU A 108 16.85 38.12 5.23
N ARG A 109 16.79 38.68 6.44
CA ARG A 109 17.97 38.90 7.30
C ARG A 109 18.69 37.61 7.68
N ILE A 110 17.96 36.49 7.77
CA ILE A 110 18.55 35.15 8.00
C ILE A 110 19.04 34.55 6.69
N TYR A 111 18.26 34.66 5.62
CA TYR A 111 18.54 34.01 4.34
C TYR A 111 19.73 34.63 3.60
N GLU A 112 19.80 35.96 3.50
CA GLU A 112 20.87 36.68 2.79
C GLU A 112 22.29 36.30 3.24
N PRO A 113 22.64 36.25 4.54
CA PRO A 113 23.97 35.85 4.96
C PRO A 113 24.25 34.36 4.67
N ILE A 114 23.23 33.50 4.73
CA ILE A 114 23.36 32.07 4.42
C ILE A 114 23.66 31.87 2.93
N ILE A 115 22.86 32.47 2.04
CA ILE A 115 23.07 32.34 0.59
C ILE A 115 24.41 32.96 0.16
N ARG A 116 24.83 34.09 0.75
CA ARG A 116 26.15 34.67 0.50
C ARG A 116 27.29 33.72 0.89
N ARG A 117 27.18 33.01 2.02
CA ARG A 117 28.16 31.99 2.43
C ARG A 117 28.15 30.78 1.50
N VAL A 118 26.96 30.28 1.14
CA VAL A 118 26.78 29.17 0.19
C VAL A 118 27.42 29.48 -1.16
N LEU A 119 27.18 30.68 -1.69
CA LEU A 119 27.76 31.12 -2.96
C LEU A 119 29.28 31.35 -2.90
N LYS A 120 29.83 31.66 -1.71
CA LYS A 120 31.28 31.74 -1.49
C LYS A 120 31.91 30.35 -1.43
N TRP A 121 31.28 29.42 -0.72
CA TRP A 121 31.75 28.05 -0.50
C TRP A 121 31.04 27.04 -1.41
N ARG A 122 31.08 27.32 -2.72
CA ARG A 122 30.37 26.52 -3.74
C ARG A 122 30.71 25.03 -3.72
N LYS A 123 32.00 24.69 -3.60
CA LYS A 123 32.48 23.30 -3.65
C LYS A 123 32.03 22.50 -2.43
N THR A 124 32.08 23.11 -1.24
CA THR A 124 31.66 22.42 -0.01
C THR A 124 30.15 22.23 0.01
N THR A 125 29.36 23.21 -0.45
CA THR A 125 27.89 23.08 -0.49
C THR A 125 27.46 21.94 -1.41
N ILE A 126 28.03 21.86 -2.62
CA ILE A 126 27.75 20.76 -3.55
C ILE A 126 28.25 19.43 -2.96
N GLY A 127 29.45 19.41 -2.36
CA GLY A 127 30.01 18.22 -1.71
C GLY A 127 29.13 17.67 -0.58
N ILE A 128 28.59 18.53 0.30
CA ILE A 128 27.68 18.13 1.39
C ILE A 128 26.39 17.54 0.82
N ASN A 129 25.82 18.15 -0.20
CA ASN A 129 24.60 17.67 -0.85
C ASN A 129 24.82 16.30 -1.52
N LEU A 130 25.93 16.14 -2.25
CA LEU A 130 26.30 14.85 -2.85
C LEU A 130 26.56 13.79 -1.79
N LEU A 131 27.23 14.14 -0.69
CA LEU A 131 27.44 13.22 0.43
C LEU A 131 26.11 12.78 1.07
N ALA A 132 25.19 13.72 1.29
CA ALA A 132 23.86 13.40 1.81
C ALA A 132 23.07 12.46 0.88
N LEU A 133 23.20 12.66 -0.44
CA LEU A 133 22.61 11.75 -1.44
C LEU A 133 23.26 10.37 -1.39
N LEU A 134 24.58 10.28 -1.30
CA LEU A 134 25.31 9.02 -1.19
C LEU A 134 24.99 8.26 0.10
N ILE A 135 24.77 8.95 1.22
CA ILE A 135 24.34 8.34 2.49
C ILE A 135 22.90 7.82 2.40
N THR A 136 22.07 8.41 1.54
CA THR A 136 20.67 7.98 1.37
C THR A 136 20.57 6.59 0.73
N ILE A 137 21.49 6.24 -0.17
CA ILE A 137 21.49 4.94 -0.87
C ILE A 137 21.56 3.74 0.10
N PRO A 138 22.56 3.62 1.00
CA PRO A 138 22.62 2.51 1.95
C PRO A 138 21.47 2.54 2.97
N LEU A 139 20.91 3.72 3.26
CA LEU A 139 19.78 3.86 4.16
C LEU A 139 18.49 3.27 3.55
N LEU A 140 18.22 3.55 2.27
CA LEU A 140 17.13 2.90 1.54
C LEU A 140 17.35 1.40 1.34
N ALA A 141 18.60 0.97 1.09
CA ALA A 141 18.93 -0.44 0.90
C ALA A 141 18.74 -1.29 2.18
N LYS A 142 18.78 -0.67 3.36
CA LYS A 142 18.54 -1.34 4.66
C LYS A 142 17.07 -1.45 5.03
N LEU A 143 16.17 -0.73 4.34
CA LEU A 143 14.74 -0.80 4.64
C LEU A 143 14.16 -2.12 4.13
N GLY A 144 13.23 -2.66 4.90
CA GLY A 144 12.43 -3.81 4.48
C GLY A 144 11.51 -3.48 3.31
N THR A 145 10.94 -4.51 2.69
CA THR A 145 9.98 -4.36 1.59
C THR A 145 8.68 -5.08 1.90
N GLU A 146 7.56 -4.41 1.64
CA GLU A 146 6.22 -4.96 1.85
C GLU A 146 5.27 -4.44 0.77
N PHE A 147 4.17 -5.13 0.50
CA PHE A 147 3.23 -4.68 -0.53
C PHE A 147 2.54 -3.38 -0.08
N ILE A 148 1.83 -3.45 1.04
CA ILE A 148 1.12 -2.36 1.72
C ILE A 148 1.11 -2.70 3.21
N PRO A 149 1.31 -1.73 4.13
CA PRO A 149 1.16 -2.00 5.55
C PRO A 149 -0.25 -2.51 5.87
N PRO A 150 -0.39 -3.43 6.84
CA PRO A 150 -1.71 -3.93 7.21
C PRO A 150 -2.57 -2.79 7.78
N LEU A 151 -3.72 -2.56 7.15
CA LEU A 151 -4.76 -1.66 7.65
C LEU A 151 -5.32 -2.21 8.96
N ASP A 152 -5.39 -1.42 10.03
CA ASP A 152 -6.12 -1.84 11.23
C ASP A 152 -7.65 -1.72 11.03
N GLU A 153 -8.32 -2.87 10.92
CA GLU A 153 -9.78 -2.99 10.76
C GLU A 153 -10.55 -2.91 12.09
N GLN A 154 -9.85 -2.73 13.23
CA GLN A 154 -10.41 -2.77 14.61
C GLN A 154 -11.07 -4.10 15.00
N SER A 155 -11.15 -5.04 14.08
CA SER A 155 -11.59 -6.41 14.27
C SER A 155 -10.42 -7.35 14.05
N ILE A 156 -10.58 -8.56 14.58
CA ILE A 156 -9.64 -9.67 14.42
C ILE A 156 -10.43 -10.84 13.87
N LEU A 157 -9.86 -11.56 12.93
CA LEU A 157 -10.37 -12.84 12.45
C LEU A 157 -9.43 -13.93 12.94
N PHE A 158 -9.98 -14.85 13.75
CA PHE A 158 -9.28 -16.02 14.24
C PHE A 158 -9.70 -17.24 13.42
N MET A 159 -8.74 -17.90 12.78
CA MET A 159 -8.97 -19.03 11.86
C MET A 159 -8.17 -20.26 12.27
N PRO A 160 -8.56 -20.94 13.35
CA PRO A 160 -7.89 -22.17 13.72
C PRO A 160 -8.27 -23.32 12.78
N VAL A 161 -7.29 -24.17 12.49
CA VAL A 161 -7.47 -25.39 11.68
C VAL A 161 -7.23 -26.61 12.56
N THR A 162 -8.16 -27.54 12.53
CA THR A 162 -8.10 -28.82 13.26
C THR A 162 -7.71 -29.96 12.32
N LEU A 163 -7.58 -31.17 12.86
CA LEU A 163 -7.42 -32.36 12.03
C LEU A 163 -8.65 -32.59 11.11
N PRO A 164 -8.46 -33.11 9.88
CA PRO A 164 -9.55 -33.21 8.91
C PRO A 164 -10.68 -34.17 9.29
N ASP A 165 -10.45 -35.09 10.20
CA ASP A 165 -11.37 -36.13 10.65
C ASP A 165 -12.27 -35.70 11.83
N VAL A 166 -12.24 -34.42 12.21
CA VAL A 166 -13.07 -33.90 13.30
C VAL A 166 -14.56 -34.06 13.00
N SER A 167 -15.31 -34.55 13.99
CA SER A 167 -16.77 -34.65 13.88
C SER A 167 -17.45 -33.29 14.09
N ASN A 168 -18.66 -33.12 13.54
CA ASN A 168 -19.45 -31.89 13.74
C ASN A 168 -19.69 -31.56 15.23
N ALA A 169 -19.89 -32.60 16.05
CA ALA A 169 -20.11 -32.44 17.49
C ALA A 169 -18.85 -31.91 18.19
N GLU A 170 -17.69 -32.44 17.81
CA GLU A 170 -16.41 -32.04 18.38
C GLU A 170 -15.98 -30.65 17.89
N ALA A 171 -16.14 -30.34 16.60
CA ALA A 171 -15.91 -29.00 16.07
C ALA A 171 -16.79 -27.95 16.77
N LYS A 172 -18.06 -28.27 17.06
CA LYS A 172 -18.96 -27.42 17.85
C LYS A 172 -18.46 -27.24 19.29
N ARG A 173 -17.94 -28.29 19.93
CA ARG A 173 -17.38 -28.23 21.28
C ARG A 173 -16.15 -27.31 21.31
N ILE A 174 -15.21 -27.50 20.37
CA ILE A 174 -14.00 -26.68 20.23
C ILE A 174 -14.39 -25.21 20.02
N LEU A 175 -15.31 -24.93 19.09
CA LEU A 175 -15.82 -23.59 18.82
C LEU A 175 -16.34 -22.90 20.08
N GLN A 176 -17.21 -23.58 20.83
CA GLN A 176 -17.80 -23.00 22.05
C GLN A 176 -16.76 -22.75 23.15
N VAL A 177 -15.74 -23.60 23.25
CA VAL A 177 -14.64 -23.42 24.22
C VAL A 177 -13.79 -22.22 23.80
N GLN A 178 -13.41 -22.14 22.52
CA GLN A 178 -12.64 -21.03 21.97
C GLN A 178 -13.37 -19.70 22.16
N ASP A 179 -14.66 -19.63 21.81
CA ASP A 179 -15.46 -18.40 21.94
C ASP A 179 -15.54 -17.91 23.38
N LYS A 180 -15.68 -18.82 24.35
CA LYS A 180 -15.68 -18.48 25.79
C LYS A 180 -14.32 -17.94 26.25
N ILE A 181 -13.22 -18.57 25.79
CA ILE A 181 -11.87 -18.13 26.13
C ILE A 181 -11.61 -16.74 25.54
N ILE A 182 -11.96 -16.52 24.27
CA ILE A 182 -11.81 -15.23 23.60
C ILE A 182 -12.62 -14.15 24.34
N LYS A 183 -13.87 -14.45 24.69
CA LYS A 183 -14.75 -13.50 25.39
C LYS A 183 -14.29 -13.16 26.81
N SER A 184 -13.41 -13.98 27.41
CA SER A 184 -12.83 -13.70 28.72
C SER A 184 -11.83 -12.54 28.73
N VAL A 185 -11.31 -12.13 27.55
CA VAL A 185 -10.38 -11.01 27.44
C VAL A 185 -11.13 -9.68 27.51
N PRO A 186 -10.75 -8.74 28.41
CA PRO A 186 -11.52 -7.52 28.67
C PRO A 186 -11.75 -6.62 27.46
N GLU A 187 -10.79 -6.56 26.53
CA GLU A 187 -10.82 -5.75 25.31
C GLU A 187 -11.82 -6.26 24.26
N VAL A 188 -12.31 -7.50 24.38
CA VAL A 188 -13.21 -8.11 23.40
C VAL A 188 -14.67 -7.74 23.67
N ASP A 189 -15.31 -7.11 22.68
CA ASP A 189 -16.73 -6.75 22.71
C ASP A 189 -17.63 -7.93 22.28
N LYS A 190 -17.42 -8.49 21.07
CA LYS A 190 -18.24 -9.62 20.58
C LYS A 190 -17.36 -10.67 19.95
N VAL A 191 -17.85 -11.90 20.01
CA VAL A 191 -17.23 -13.07 19.42
C VAL A 191 -18.32 -13.81 18.64
N LEU A 192 -18.06 -14.06 17.37
CA LEU A 192 -18.94 -14.81 16.49
C LEU A 192 -18.14 -15.93 15.84
N GLY A 193 -18.18 -17.10 16.46
CA GLY A 193 -17.60 -18.33 15.93
C GLY A 193 -18.49 -18.98 14.87
N LYS A 194 -17.85 -19.49 13.81
CA LYS A 194 -18.47 -20.27 12.73
C LYS A 194 -17.58 -21.47 12.40
N ALA A 195 -18.10 -22.69 12.56
CA ALA A 195 -17.44 -23.90 12.09
C ALA A 195 -18.02 -24.34 10.74
N GLY A 196 -17.18 -24.67 9.76
CA GLY A 196 -17.62 -25.00 8.41
C GLY A 196 -18.12 -23.79 7.63
N ARG A 197 -19.11 -24.01 6.77
CA ARG A 197 -19.60 -23.01 5.82
C ARG A 197 -20.98 -22.46 6.16
N ALA A 198 -21.23 -21.21 5.77
CA ALA A 198 -22.57 -20.69 5.63
C ALA A 198 -23.28 -21.29 4.38
N SER A 199 -24.61 -21.21 4.32
CA SER A 199 -25.40 -21.69 3.17
C SER A 199 -25.30 -20.74 1.97
N THR A 200 -24.10 -20.55 1.45
CA THR A 200 -23.76 -19.70 0.31
C THR A 200 -22.59 -20.31 -0.47
N ALA A 201 -22.58 -20.12 -1.79
CA ALA A 201 -21.48 -20.56 -2.64
C ALA A 201 -20.15 -19.82 -2.39
N THR A 202 -20.21 -18.67 -1.69
CA THR A 202 -19.03 -17.84 -1.38
C THR A 202 -18.19 -18.38 -0.22
N ASP A 203 -18.64 -19.43 0.45
CA ASP A 203 -17.97 -20.01 1.62
C ASP A 203 -17.88 -21.53 1.45
N ASN A 204 -16.66 -22.01 1.18
CA ASN A 204 -16.35 -23.43 0.99
C ASN A 204 -15.60 -24.02 2.19
N SER A 205 -15.63 -23.36 3.35
CA SER A 205 -14.87 -23.79 4.52
C SER A 205 -15.30 -25.19 5.00
N PRO A 206 -14.37 -26.14 5.18
CA PRO A 206 -14.68 -27.46 5.72
C PRO A 206 -15.00 -27.37 7.22
N ILE A 207 -15.62 -28.40 7.78
CA ILE A 207 -16.00 -28.44 9.21
C ILE A 207 -14.77 -28.43 10.13
N SER A 208 -13.63 -28.93 9.66
CA SER A 208 -12.35 -28.86 10.35
C SER A 208 -11.77 -27.44 10.48
N MET A 209 -12.37 -26.48 9.76
CA MET A 209 -12.01 -25.08 9.81
C MET A 209 -13.05 -24.28 10.59
N ILE A 210 -12.54 -23.49 11.54
CA ILE A 210 -13.32 -22.54 12.29
C ILE A 210 -12.90 -21.14 11.87
N GLU A 211 -13.87 -20.26 11.69
CA GLU A 211 -13.66 -18.83 11.52
C GLU A 211 -14.40 -18.09 12.62
N THR A 212 -13.67 -17.33 13.42
CA THR A 212 -14.23 -16.56 14.53
C THR A 212 -13.96 -15.08 14.33
N ILE A 213 -15.03 -14.30 14.15
CA ILE A 213 -14.96 -12.85 14.03
C ILE A 213 -14.99 -12.25 15.44
N ILE A 214 -13.93 -11.53 15.79
CA ILE A 214 -13.75 -10.90 17.09
C ILE A 214 -13.81 -9.38 16.89
N THR A 215 -14.78 -8.73 17.51
CA THR A 215 -14.85 -7.26 17.54
C THR A 215 -14.29 -6.76 18.85
N LEU A 216 -13.36 -5.80 18.77
CA LEU A 216 -12.76 -5.17 19.94
C LEU A 216 -13.61 -3.98 20.39
N LYS A 217 -13.54 -3.67 21.68
CA LYS A 217 -14.08 -2.42 22.25
C LYS A 217 -13.33 -1.21 21.68
N PRO A 218 -13.91 0.01 21.75
CA PRO A 218 -13.17 1.23 21.47
C PRO A 218 -11.87 1.30 22.28
N LYS A 219 -10.80 1.80 21.66
CA LYS A 219 -9.45 1.84 22.25
C LYS A 219 -9.38 2.57 23.60
N SER A 220 -10.30 3.50 23.85
CA SER A 220 -10.43 4.21 25.13
C SER A 220 -10.82 3.33 26.31
N GLU A 221 -11.39 2.16 26.06
CA GLU A 221 -11.83 1.20 27.09
C GLU A 221 -10.81 0.07 27.32
N TRP A 222 -9.65 0.14 26.67
CA TRP A 222 -8.61 -0.89 26.81
C TRP A 222 -7.82 -0.66 28.10
N ARG A 223 -7.21 -1.74 28.61
CA ARG A 223 -6.21 -1.62 29.68
C ARG A 223 -5.09 -0.67 29.25
N GLU A 224 -4.56 0.10 30.20
CA GLU A 224 -3.50 1.07 29.92
C GLU A 224 -2.26 0.37 29.32
N GLY A 225 -1.70 0.96 28.26
CA GLY A 225 -0.49 0.46 27.60
C GLY A 225 -0.70 -0.76 26.68
N VAL A 226 -1.89 -1.34 26.61
CA VAL A 226 -2.16 -2.52 25.77
C VAL A 226 -2.30 -2.14 24.31
N THR A 227 -1.59 -2.85 23.43
CA THR A 227 -1.71 -2.74 21.97
C THR A 227 -2.49 -3.91 21.38
N LYS A 228 -2.97 -3.76 20.14
CA LYS A 228 -3.64 -4.86 19.41
C LYS A 228 -2.75 -6.11 19.31
N LYS A 229 -1.43 -5.91 19.16
CA LYS A 229 -0.45 -7.01 19.13
C LYS A 229 -0.41 -7.76 20.45
N ASP A 230 -0.47 -7.05 21.58
CA ASP A 230 -0.48 -7.66 22.91
C ASP A 230 -1.77 -8.47 23.14
N ILE A 231 -2.91 -7.96 22.66
CA ILE A 231 -4.20 -8.69 22.70
C ILE A 231 -4.10 -9.99 21.88
N ILE A 232 -3.55 -9.94 20.67
CA ILE A 232 -3.36 -11.13 19.83
C ILE A 232 -2.43 -12.14 20.52
N ASN A 233 -1.32 -11.68 21.11
CA ASN A 233 -0.39 -12.56 21.82
C ASN A 233 -1.03 -13.17 23.09
N GLU A 234 -1.81 -12.40 23.85
CA GLU A 234 -2.54 -12.91 25.01
C GLU A 234 -3.59 -13.96 24.61
N LEU A 235 -4.34 -13.69 23.54
CA LEU A 235 -5.32 -14.63 23.00
C LEU A 235 -4.64 -15.90 22.49
N ASP A 236 -3.57 -15.77 21.72
CA ASP A 236 -2.84 -16.89 21.16
C ASP A 236 -2.29 -17.82 22.26
N ALA A 237 -1.73 -17.25 23.33
CA ALA A 237 -1.25 -18.02 24.48
C ALA A 237 -2.39 -18.79 25.19
N LYS A 238 -3.60 -18.21 25.28
CA LYS A 238 -4.77 -18.85 25.91
C LYS A 238 -5.45 -19.89 25.02
N LEU A 239 -5.25 -19.83 23.71
CA LEU A 239 -5.93 -20.66 22.71
C LEU A 239 -5.07 -21.83 22.20
N GLN A 240 -4.05 -22.24 22.95
CA GLN A 240 -3.23 -23.40 22.64
C GLN A 240 -4.01 -24.70 22.95
N ILE A 241 -4.89 -25.10 22.05
CA ILE A 241 -5.68 -26.34 22.15
C ILE A 241 -4.95 -27.46 21.40
N PRO A 242 -4.72 -28.64 22.02
CA PRO A 242 -4.08 -29.77 21.34
C PRO A 242 -4.83 -30.18 20.06
N GLY A 243 -4.08 -30.40 18.97
CA GLY A 243 -4.65 -30.78 17.68
C GLY A 243 -5.30 -29.63 16.89
N VAL A 244 -5.11 -28.39 17.36
CA VAL A 244 -5.61 -27.18 16.70
C VAL A 244 -4.45 -26.22 16.46
N VAL A 245 -4.30 -25.75 15.22
CA VAL A 245 -3.29 -24.75 14.86
C VAL A 245 -3.97 -23.40 14.73
N ASN A 246 -3.46 -22.41 15.48
CA ASN A 246 -4.00 -21.06 15.48
C ASN A 246 -3.57 -20.28 14.24
N GLY A 247 -4.48 -19.46 13.71
CA GLY A 247 -4.22 -18.52 12.64
C GLY A 247 -4.88 -17.18 12.94
N TRP A 248 -4.11 -16.09 12.87
CA TRP A 248 -4.58 -14.75 13.19
C TRP A 248 -4.51 -13.85 11.97
N THR A 249 -5.60 -13.15 11.67
CA THR A 249 -5.68 -12.21 10.54
C THR A 249 -6.80 -11.18 10.79
N GLN A 250 -7.23 -10.46 9.75
CA GLN A 250 -8.37 -9.54 9.81
C GLN A 250 -9.39 -9.87 8.72
N PRO A 251 -10.69 -9.57 8.92
CA PRO A 251 -11.73 -9.98 7.99
C PRO A 251 -11.54 -9.54 6.53
N ILE A 252 -11.31 -8.25 6.29
CA ILE A 252 -11.22 -7.68 4.94
C ILE A 252 -9.93 -8.13 4.26
N ILE A 253 -8.78 -7.99 4.94
CA ILE A 253 -7.49 -8.40 4.37
C ILE A 253 -7.45 -9.88 4.02
N ASN A 254 -7.99 -10.75 4.89
CA ASN A 254 -8.04 -12.19 4.63
C ASN A 254 -8.90 -12.51 3.41
N ARG A 255 -10.10 -11.91 3.30
CA ARG A 255 -10.97 -12.15 2.14
C ARG A 255 -10.36 -11.64 0.84
N ILE A 256 -9.64 -10.51 0.88
CA ILE A 256 -8.91 -10.00 -0.29
C ILE A 256 -7.77 -10.95 -0.66
N ASN A 257 -6.96 -11.41 0.31
CA ASN A 257 -5.86 -12.34 0.07
C ASN A 257 -6.34 -13.67 -0.54
N MET A 258 -7.42 -14.23 0.03
CA MET A 258 -8.06 -15.45 -0.47
C MET A 258 -8.60 -15.28 -1.88
N LEU A 259 -9.27 -14.16 -2.18
CA LEU A 259 -9.81 -13.88 -3.51
C LEU A 259 -8.70 -13.68 -4.55
N ALA A 260 -7.61 -13.02 -4.15
CA ALA A 260 -6.52 -12.66 -5.05
C ALA A 260 -5.62 -13.86 -5.38
N THR A 261 -5.29 -14.68 -4.38
CA THR A 261 -4.23 -15.71 -4.50
C THR A 261 -4.67 -17.11 -4.07
N GLY A 262 -5.81 -17.24 -3.39
CA GLY A 262 -6.27 -18.49 -2.77
C GLY A 262 -5.56 -18.82 -1.44
N ILE A 263 -4.61 -17.98 -1.01
CA ILE A 263 -3.85 -18.15 0.24
C ILE A 263 -4.48 -17.28 1.35
N ARG A 264 -4.57 -17.85 2.56
CA ARG A 264 -5.19 -17.22 3.74
C ARG A 264 -4.21 -16.42 4.60
N THR A 265 -2.95 -16.81 4.60
CA THR A 265 -1.86 -16.15 5.34
C THR A 265 -1.16 -15.11 4.45
N ASP A 266 -0.22 -14.35 5.03
CA ASP A 266 0.55 -13.35 4.28
C ASP A 266 1.36 -13.96 3.12
N VAL A 267 1.95 -15.14 3.35
CA VAL A 267 2.72 -15.89 2.36
C VAL A 267 2.23 -17.34 2.31
N GLY A 268 2.16 -17.88 1.10
CA GLY A 268 1.90 -19.30 0.88
C GLY A 268 2.80 -19.84 -0.21
N ILE A 269 3.26 -21.08 -0.04
CA ILE A 269 4.03 -21.82 -1.03
C ILE A 269 3.11 -22.91 -1.56
N LYS A 270 2.73 -22.79 -2.84
CA LYS A 270 1.93 -23.78 -3.53
C LYS A 270 2.84 -24.88 -4.04
N VAL A 271 2.50 -26.13 -3.71
CA VAL A 271 3.21 -27.33 -4.14
C VAL A 271 2.35 -28.01 -5.21
N PHE A 272 2.81 -28.01 -6.46
CA PHE A 272 2.07 -28.61 -7.57
C PHE A 272 2.61 -30.00 -7.91
N GLY A 273 1.70 -30.90 -8.30
CA GLY A 273 2.05 -32.27 -8.67
C GLY A 273 0.88 -33.11 -9.16
N GLN A 274 1.14 -34.38 -9.47
CA GLN A 274 0.12 -35.31 -9.97
C GLN A 274 -0.47 -36.22 -8.89
N ASN A 275 0.23 -36.44 -7.77
CA ASN A 275 -0.20 -37.35 -6.71
C ASN A 275 -0.28 -36.62 -5.36
N LEU A 276 -1.44 -36.72 -4.69
CA LEU A 276 -1.72 -36.02 -3.43
C LEU A 276 -0.82 -36.45 -2.27
N ASP A 277 -0.47 -37.73 -2.17
CA ASP A 277 0.41 -38.24 -1.10
C ASP A 277 1.83 -37.69 -1.25
N THR A 278 2.32 -37.63 -2.50
CA THR A 278 3.62 -37.03 -2.80
C THR A 278 3.60 -35.53 -2.51
N ILE A 279 2.53 -34.82 -2.88
CA ILE A 279 2.37 -33.39 -2.56
C ILE A 279 2.38 -33.18 -1.04
N ALA A 280 1.66 -34.01 -0.27
CA ALA A 280 1.64 -33.92 1.20
C ALA A 280 3.03 -34.14 1.80
N ALA A 281 3.75 -35.17 1.36
CA ALA A 281 5.11 -35.46 1.82
C ALA A 281 6.10 -34.32 1.48
N VAL A 282 5.99 -33.74 0.28
CA VAL A 282 6.80 -32.58 -0.14
C VAL A 282 6.43 -31.35 0.70
N SER A 283 5.15 -31.12 0.96
CA SER A 283 4.69 -29.98 1.76
C SER A 283 5.22 -30.01 3.19
N GLU A 284 5.25 -31.19 3.83
CA GLU A 284 5.87 -31.36 5.14
C GLU A 284 7.40 -31.19 5.11
N LYS A 285 8.08 -31.65 4.06
CA LYS A 285 9.51 -31.36 3.87
C LYS A 285 9.80 -29.88 3.72
N VAL A 286 8.95 -29.16 2.97
CA VAL A 286 9.04 -27.69 2.81
C VAL A 286 8.80 -27.01 4.15
N LYS A 287 7.78 -27.42 4.92
CA LYS A 287 7.54 -26.92 6.28
C LYS A 287 8.77 -27.10 7.18
N ALA A 288 9.34 -28.30 7.23
CA ALA A 288 10.56 -28.59 8.00
C ALA A 288 11.81 -27.88 7.46
N ALA A 289 11.79 -27.38 6.22
CA ALA A 289 12.85 -26.54 5.68
C ALA A 289 12.76 -25.08 6.13
N LEU A 290 11.55 -24.61 6.39
CA LEU A 290 11.27 -23.22 6.74
C LEU A 290 11.21 -22.99 8.25
N GLU A 291 11.03 -24.05 9.03
CA GLU A 291 11.00 -23.99 10.49
C GLU A 291 12.33 -23.41 11.03
N GLY A 292 12.22 -22.37 11.87
CA GLY A 292 13.37 -21.62 12.38
C GLY A 292 13.85 -20.46 11.50
N THR A 293 13.21 -20.19 10.36
CA THR A 293 13.48 -18.98 9.56
C THR A 293 13.03 -17.73 10.32
N ALA A 294 13.90 -16.74 10.46
CA ALA A 294 13.58 -15.48 11.13
C ALA A 294 12.49 -14.71 10.38
N GLY A 295 11.36 -14.46 11.06
CA GLY A 295 10.19 -13.76 10.54
C GLY A 295 9.03 -14.68 10.14
N VAL A 296 9.26 -15.99 10.03
CA VAL A 296 8.20 -16.99 9.75
C VAL A 296 7.46 -17.31 11.05
N SER A 297 6.14 -17.18 11.06
CA SER A 297 5.27 -17.49 12.20
C SER A 297 4.00 -18.20 11.73
N ASP A 298 3.34 -18.93 12.63
CA ASP A 298 2.10 -19.67 12.34
C ASP A 298 2.28 -20.60 11.11
N LEU A 299 3.41 -21.30 11.01
CA LEU A 299 3.75 -22.14 9.87
C LEU A 299 2.98 -23.47 9.91
N PHE A 300 2.14 -23.72 8.91
CA PHE A 300 1.39 -24.96 8.80
C PHE A 300 1.20 -25.43 7.35
N VAL A 301 0.91 -26.71 7.19
CA VAL A 301 0.60 -27.35 5.91
C VAL A 301 -0.92 -27.52 5.84
N GLU A 302 -1.51 -27.14 4.70
CA GLU A 302 -2.91 -27.44 4.43
C GLU A 302 -3.10 -28.97 4.40
N PRO A 303 -4.03 -29.53 5.17
CA PRO A 303 -4.25 -30.97 5.15
C PRO A 303 -4.81 -31.45 3.80
N ILE A 304 -4.02 -32.23 3.07
CA ILE A 304 -4.38 -32.82 1.77
C ILE A 304 -4.77 -34.29 1.94
N THR A 305 -4.29 -34.93 3.00
CA THR A 305 -4.53 -36.33 3.37
C THR A 305 -5.06 -36.42 4.79
N GLY A 306 -5.44 -37.62 5.24
CA GLY A 306 -5.91 -37.86 6.61
C GLY A 306 -7.42 -37.69 6.81
N GLY A 307 -8.20 -37.56 5.73
CA GLY A 307 -9.64 -37.74 5.81
C GLY A 307 -9.98 -39.21 6.05
N LYS A 308 -10.93 -39.47 6.95
CA LYS A 308 -11.39 -40.84 7.27
C LYS A 308 -12.68 -41.14 6.52
N TYR A 309 -12.66 -42.23 5.74
CA TYR A 309 -13.81 -42.72 4.99
C TYR A 309 -14.24 -44.10 5.52
N LEU A 310 -15.54 -44.35 5.48
CA LEU A 310 -16.09 -45.69 5.63
C LEU A 310 -16.39 -46.22 4.23
N ALA A 311 -15.48 -47.00 3.67
CA ALA A 311 -15.60 -47.57 2.34
C ALA A 311 -16.48 -48.83 2.39
N ILE A 312 -17.49 -48.88 1.51
CA ILE A 312 -18.35 -50.05 1.29
C ILE A 312 -17.94 -50.64 -0.06
N ASP A 313 -17.04 -51.61 0.00
CA ASP A 313 -16.40 -52.21 -1.17
C ASP A 313 -17.27 -53.37 -1.70
N ILE A 314 -17.96 -53.13 -2.81
CA ILE A 314 -18.99 -54.03 -3.33
C ILE A 314 -18.36 -55.21 -4.07
N LYS A 315 -18.68 -56.43 -3.64
CA LYS A 315 -18.19 -57.68 -4.24
C LYS A 315 -19.12 -58.09 -5.38
N ARG A 316 -18.76 -57.69 -6.61
CA ARG A 316 -19.57 -57.97 -7.82
C ARG A 316 -19.87 -59.45 -8.05
N GLU A 317 -18.94 -60.34 -7.69
CA GLU A 317 -19.15 -61.79 -7.82
C GLU A 317 -20.23 -62.31 -6.88
N GLU A 318 -20.31 -61.78 -5.65
CA GLU A 318 -21.34 -62.18 -4.68
C GLU A 318 -22.70 -61.57 -5.06
N LEU A 319 -22.73 -60.33 -5.57
CA LEU A 319 -23.95 -59.72 -6.09
C LEU A 319 -24.64 -60.58 -7.16
N ALA A 320 -23.86 -61.14 -8.09
CA ALA A 320 -24.37 -62.00 -9.14
C ALA A 320 -25.06 -63.26 -8.58
N ARG A 321 -24.58 -63.80 -7.45
CA ARG A 321 -25.18 -64.97 -6.79
C ARG A 321 -26.54 -64.64 -6.18
N TYR A 322 -26.69 -63.44 -5.63
CA TYR A 322 -27.95 -62.99 -5.02
C TYR A 322 -28.87 -62.25 -6.00
N GLY A 323 -28.51 -62.16 -7.29
CA GLY A 323 -29.31 -61.49 -8.31
C GLY A 323 -29.49 -59.99 -8.05
N LEU A 324 -28.49 -59.34 -7.46
CA LEU A 324 -28.50 -57.92 -7.13
C LEU A 324 -27.61 -57.12 -8.08
N ASN A 325 -27.99 -55.88 -8.34
CA ASN A 325 -27.15 -54.91 -9.04
C ASN A 325 -26.37 -54.04 -8.03
N VAL A 326 -25.32 -53.39 -8.53
CA VAL A 326 -24.55 -52.41 -7.75
C VAL A 326 -25.44 -51.24 -7.31
N ASP A 327 -26.37 -50.82 -8.16
CA ASP A 327 -27.29 -49.72 -7.87
C ASP A 327 -28.25 -50.06 -6.72
N ASP A 328 -28.67 -51.32 -6.59
CA ASP A 328 -29.55 -51.76 -5.49
C ASP A 328 -28.85 -51.57 -4.14
N VAL A 329 -27.56 -51.92 -4.07
CA VAL A 329 -26.75 -51.71 -2.86
C VAL A 329 -26.53 -50.23 -2.60
N ASN A 330 -26.15 -49.45 -3.62
CA ASN A 330 -25.91 -48.02 -3.47
C ASN A 330 -27.17 -47.27 -3.01
N GLN A 331 -28.33 -47.61 -3.55
CA GLN A 331 -29.60 -47.00 -3.17
C GLN A 331 -29.95 -47.28 -1.71
N VAL A 332 -29.72 -48.51 -1.24
CA VAL A 332 -29.92 -48.85 0.18
C VAL A 332 -28.92 -48.10 1.05
N VAL A 333 -27.64 -48.03 0.67
CA VAL A 333 -26.63 -47.27 1.42
C VAL A 333 -27.00 -45.78 1.52
N GLU A 334 -27.40 -45.16 0.40
CA GLU A 334 -27.79 -43.75 0.34
C GLU A 334 -29.03 -43.47 1.21
N THR A 335 -30.04 -44.33 1.14
CA THR A 335 -31.27 -44.17 1.93
C THR A 335 -31.05 -44.52 3.40
N ALA A 336 -30.39 -45.63 3.71
CA ALA A 336 -30.22 -46.13 5.06
C ALA A 336 -29.24 -45.29 5.88
N LEU A 337 -28.10 -44.91 5.29
CA LEU A 337 -27.02 -44.17 5.96
C LEU A 337 -27.07 -42.68 5.68
N GLY A 338 -27.11 -42.29 4.40
CA GLY A 338 -27.00 -40.91 3.95
C GLY A 338 -28.21 -40.06 4.31
N GLY A 339 -29.40 -40.65 4.24
CA GLY A 339 -30.66 -39.95 4.45
C GLY A 339 -31.17 -39.29 3.18
N ALA A 340 -31.46 -40.12 2.16
CA ALA A 340 -31.90 -39.66 0.85
C ALA A 340 -33.17 -38.78 0.96
N SER A 341 -33.16 -37.63 0.27
CA SER A 341 -34.33 -36.75 0.16
C SER A 341 -35.33 -37.38 -0.80
N ILE A 342 -36.49 -37.78 -0.29
CA ILE A 342 -37.56 -38.42 -1.08
C ILE A 342 -38.58 -37.42 -1.66
N GLY A 343 -38.54 -36.16 -1.20
CA GLY A 343 -39.44 -35.11 -1.66
C GLY A 343 -39.34 -33.85 -0.81
N ASN A 344 -40.20 -32.88 -1.07
CA ASN A 344 -40.32 -31.68 -0.26
C ASN A 344 -41.78 -31.46 0.19
N THR A 345 -42.00 -31.05 1.43
CA THR A 345 -43.28 -30.44 1.82
C THR A 345 -43.35 -29.02 1.28
N ILE A 346 -44.56 -28.57 0.93
CA ILE A 346 -44.83 -27.20 0.49
C ILE A 346 -45.71 -26.54 1.55
N GLU A 347 -45.13 -25.61 2.30
CA GLU A 347 -45.79 -24.89 3.38
C GLU A 347 -45.85 -23.41 3.00
N GLY A 348 -46.86 -23.05 2.20
CA GLY A 348 -46.99 -21.72 1.61
C GLY A 348 -45.84 -21.42 0.63
N ARG A 349 -44.96 -20.47 1.00
CA ARG A 349 -43.75 -20.12 0.23
C ARG A 349 -42.52 -20.91 0.67
N GLN A 350 -42.58 -21.62 1.79
CA GLN A 350 -41.47 -22.40 2.32
C GLN A 350 -41.50 -23.83 1.75
N ARG A 351 -40.31 -24.42 1.61
CA ARG A 351 -40.13 -25.79 1.15
C ARG A 351 -39.19 -26.48 2.13
N PHE A 352 -39.58 -27.65 2.63
CA PHE A 352 -38.76 -28.45 3.54
C PHE A 352 -38.51 -29.83 2.94
N SER A 353 -37.27 -30.29 2.98
CA SER A 353 -36.90 -31.62 2.47
C SER A 353 -37.37 -32.71 3.43
N ILE A 354 -37.99 -33.74 2.87
CA ILE A 354 -38.35 -34.98 3.56
C ILE A 354 -37.26 -35.99 3.23
N SER A 355 -36.56 -36.48 4.27
CA SER A 355 -35.52 -37.51 4.13
C SER A 355 -35.91 -38.78 4.86
N VAL A 356 -35.64 -39.94 4.25
CA VAL A 356 -35.77 -41.26 4.92
C VAL A 356 -34.38 -41.74 5.32
N ARG A 357 -34.22 -42.18 6.57
CA ARG A 357 -32.94 -42.69 7.10
C ARG A 357 -33.16 -43.70 8.21
N LEU A 358 -32.26 -44.68 8.37
CA LEU A 358 -32.30 -45.57 9.52
C LEU A 358 -32.05 -44.79 10.83
N ALA A 359 -32.70 -45.26 11.89
CA ALA A 359 -32.46 -44.76 13.24
C ALA A 359 -30.98 -44.95 13.62
N GLN A 360 -30.45 -44.03 14.43
CA GLN A 360 -29.01 -43.98 14.73
C GLN A 360 -28.46 -45.29 15.32
N ALA A 361 -29.27 -46.04 16.07
CA ALA A 361 -28.88 -47.33 16.66
C ALA A 361 -28.46 -48.39 15.63
N TYR A 362 -28.97 -48.33 14.40
CA TYR A 362 -28.66 -49.29 13.32
C TYR A 362 -27.47 -48.86 12.44
N ARG A 363 -26.87 -47.70 12.73
CA ARG A 363 -25.77 -47.12 11.92
C ARG A 363 -24.70 -46.44 12.76
N ASN A 364 -24.62 -46.77 14.04
CA ASN A 364 -23.66 -46.20 14.98
C ASN A 364 -22.30 -46.92 14.97
N SER A 365 -22.20 -48.08 14.33
CA SER A 365 -20.99 -48.91 14.30
C SER A 365 -20.92 -49.72 13.01
N VAL A 366 -19.70 -50.08 12.62
CA VAL A 366 -19.43 -50.89 11.41
C VAL A 366 -20.22 -52.20 11.45
N ALA A 367 -20.23 -52.91 12.59
CA ALA A 367 -20.96 -54.16 12.74
C ALA A 367 -22.49 -54.03 12.53
N GLN A 368 -23.07 -52.87 12.84
CA GLN A 368 -24.49 -52.62 12.55
C GLN A 368 -24.71 -52.29 11.08
N ILE A 369 -23.80 -51.54 10.47
CA ILE A 369 -23.83 -51.21 9.04
C ILE A 369 -23.71 -52.47 8.19
N GLU A 370 -22.84 -53.41 8.57
CA GLU A 370 -22.68 -54.72 7.93
C GLU A 370 -23.96 -55.57 7.96
N ARG A 371 -24.83 -55.35 8.95
CA ARG A 371 -26.11 -56.07 9.13
C ARG A 371 -27.29 -55.37 8.47
N ILE A 372 -27.07 -54.25 7.77
CA ILE A 372 -28.15 -53.56 7.06
C ILE A 372 -28.78 -54.52 6.05
N PRO A 373 -30.11 -54.70 6.09
CA PRO A 373 -30.76 -55.66 5.22
C PRO A 373 -30.89 -55.15 3.78
N LEU A 374 -30.64 -56.05 2.84
CA LEU A 374 -30.84 -55.91 1.40
C LEU A 374 -31.87 -56.94 0.94
N GLN A 375 -32.77 -56.53 0.04
CA GLN A 375 -33.80 -57.41 -0.51
C GLN A 375 -33.29 -58.05 -1.80
N SER A 376 -32.96 -59.34 -1.74
CA SER A 376 -32.64 -60.16 -2.91
C SER A 376 -33.92 -60.73 -3.54
N PRO A 377 -34.09 -60.64 -4.87
CA PRO A 377 -35.23 -61.26 -5.57
C PRO A 377 -35.34 -62.77 -5.36
N SER A 378 -34.20 -63.46 -5.18
CA SER A 378 -34.12 -64.92 -5.13
C SER A 378 -34.01 -65.49 -3.71
N PHE A 379 -33.45 -64.72 -2.77
CA PHE A 379 -33.09 -65.21 -1.43
C PHE A 379 -33.75 -64.45 -0.28
N GLY A 380 -34.58 -63.45 -0.56
CA GLY A 380 -35.21 -62.61 0.46
C GLY A 380 -34.21 -61.66 1.10
N GLU A 381 -34.30 -61.47 2.41
CA GLU A 381 -33.48 -60.51 3.15
C GLU A 381 -32.07 -61.05 3.44
N ILE A 382 -31.04 -60.36 2.93
CA ILE A 382 -29.63 -60.68 3.18
C ILE A 382 -28.91 -59.47 3.80
N PRO A 383 -27.91 -59.67 4.67
CA PRO A 383 -27.15 -58.55 5.23
C PRO A 383 -26.19 -57.95 4.19
N LEU A 384 -25.87 -56.66 4.33
CA LEU A 384 -24.90 -55.96 3.49
C LEU A 384 -23.53 -56.68 3.44
N SER A 385 -23.10 -57.29 4.54
CA SER A 385 -21.86 -58.07 4.62
C SER A 385 -21.79 -59.26 3.67
N ALA A 386 -22.94 -59.77 3.19
CA ALA A 386 -22.98 -60.87 2.23
C ALA A 386 -22.48 -60.45 0.84
N VAL A 387 -22.60 -59.16 0.50
CA VAL A 387 -22.31 -58.63 -0.86
C VAL A 387 -21.33 -57.46 -0.88
N ALA A 388 -20.96 -56.91 0.26
CA ALA A 388 -19.98 -55.84 0.37
C ALA A 388 -19.09 -56.00 1.61
N GLN A 389 -17.87 -55.46 1.54
CA GLN A 389 -16.96 -55.35 2.67
C GLN A 389 -16.95 -53.90 3.18
N VAL A 390 -17.21 -53.71 4.46
CA VAL A 390 -17.19 -52.38 5.09
C VAL A 390 -15.85 -52.21 5.82
N LYS A 391 -15.05 -51.20 5.45
CA LYS A 391 -13.74 -50.93 6.06
C LYS A 391 -13.49 -49.44 6.20
N PHE A 392 -12.67 -49.07 7.18
CA PHE A 392 -12.14 -47.71 7.26
C PHE A 392 -10.98 -47.57 6.29
N GLU A 393 -11.00 -46.49 5.51
CA GLU A 393 -9.91 -46.12 4.61
C GLU A 393 -9.56 -44.66 4.78
N ASP A 394 -8.28 -44.36 4.56
CA ASP A 394 -7.78 -42.99 4.56
C ASP A 394 -7.90 -42.43 3.14
N GLY A 395 -8.38 -41.19 3.04
CA GLY A 395 -8.56 -40.51 1.77
C GLY A 395 -8.35 -39.01 1.90
N PRO A 396 -8.38 -38.27 0.78
CA PRO A 396 -8.22 -36.83 0.80
C PRO A 396 -9.49 -36.15 1.36
N PRO A 397 -9.40 -35.34 2.43
CA PRO A 397 -10.56 -34.64 2.98
C PRO A 397 -11.09 -33.56 2.04
N MET A 398 -10.20 -32.95 1.24
CA MET A 398 -10.52 -31.95 0.24
C MET A 398 -9.46 -32.01 -0.86
N ILE A 399 -9.89 -31.94 -2.12
CA ILE A 399 -9.00 -31.87 -3.28
C ILE A 399 -8.98 -30.42 -3.77
N SER A 400 -7.80 -29.82 -3.76
CA SER A 400 -7.55 -28.46 -4.25
C SER A 400 -6.78 -28.50 -5.56
N SER A 401 -7.21 -27.69 -6.54
CA SER A 401 -6.52 -27.52 -7.81
C SER A 401 -6.55 -26.07 -8.27
N ASP A 402 -5.45 -25.61 -8.88
CA ASP A 402 -5.38 -24.34 -9.60
C ASP A 402 -5.07 -24.65 -11.07
N ASN A 403 -5.81 -24.05 -12.00
CA ASN A 403 -5.65 -24.28 -13.44
C ASN A 403 -5.63 -25.77 -13.86
N ALA A 404 -6.47 -26.58 -13.21
CA ALA A 404 -6.58 -28.04 -13.40
C ALA A 404 -5.36 -28.87 -12.96
N ILE A 405 -4.42 -28.29 -12.20
CA ILE A 405 -3.29 -29.00 -11.59
C ILE A 405 -3.55 -29.14 -10.09
N LEU A 406 -3.36 -30.35 -9.54
CA LEU A 406 -3.50 -30.59 -8.10
C LEU A 406 -2.45 -29.80 -7.33
N ARG A 407 -2.87 -29.22 -6.20
CA ARG A 407 -1.97 -28.43 -5.36
C ARG A 407 -2.10 -28.75 -3.88
N GLY A 408 -0.98 -28.62 -3.20
CA GLY A 408 -0.88 -28.41 -1.76
C GLY A 408 -0.47 -26.97 -1.45
N ALA A 409 -0.63 -26.55 -0.21
CA ALA A 409 -0.17 -25.24 0.24
C ALA A 409 0.51 -25.33 1.61
N VAL A 410 1.70 -24.75 1.70
CA VAL A 410 2.39 -24.46 2.96
C VAL A 410 2.20 -22.98 3.26
N MET A 411 1.61 -22.65 4.39
CA MET A 411 1.16 -21.30 4.73
C MET A 411 1.87 -20.79 5.99
N PHE A 412 2.22 -19.51 6.00
CA PHE A 412 2.77 -18.84 7.17
C PHE A 412 2.49 -17.34 7.14
N ASN A 413 2.45 -16.72 8.32
CA ASN A 413 2.38 -15.27 8.49
C ASN A 413 3.77 -14.70 8.73
N VAL A 414 3.96 -13.43 8.40
CA VAL A 414 5.22 -12.73 8.67
C VAL A 414 5.06 -11.83 9.89
N ARG A 415 5.87 -12.08 10.94
CA ARG A 415 5.85 -11.28 12.17
C ARG A 415 7.24 -10.75 12.49
N ASP A 416 7.28 -9.57 13.10
CA ASP A 416 8.51 -8.92 13.59
C ASP A 416 9.59 -8.65 12.52
N ARG A 417 9.20 -8.72 11.24
CA ARG A 417 10.07 -8.51 10.08
C ARG A 417 9.26 -8.10 8.85
N ASP A 418 9.94 -7.62 7.81
CA ASP A 418 9.32 -7.28 6.52
C ASP A 418 9.07 -8.52 5.64
N LEU A 419 8.03 -8.43 4.80
CA LEU A 419 7.59 -9.53 3.93
C LEU A 419 8.70 -9.96 2.95
N GLY A 420 9.30 -9.01 2.24
CA GLY A 420 10.22 -9.32 1.14
C GLY A 420 11.54 -9.92 1.59
N SER A 421 12.15 -9.42 2.67
CA SER A 421 13.35 -10.03 3.25
C SER A 421 13.06 -11.41 3.84
N THR A 422 11.91 -11.59 4.51
CA THR A 422 11.53 -12.90 5.08
C THR A 422 11.38 -13.94 3.98
N VAL A 423 10.72 -13.60 2.87
CA VAL A 423 10.57 -14.53 1.73
C VAL A 423 11.91 -14.81 1.04
N LYS A 424 12.80 -13.82 0.90
CA LYS A 424 14.14 -14.04 0.34
C LYS A 424 14.96 -15.02 1.19
N ASP A 425 14.98 -14.84 2.50
CA ASP A 425 15.69 -15.74 3.41
C ASP A 425 15.08 -17.14 3.38
N ALA A 426 13.74 -17.24 3.38
CA ALA A 426 13.01 -18.50 3.26
C ALA A 426 13.32 -19.23 1.94
N MET A 427 13.39 -18.49 0.83
CA MET A 427 13.77 -19.02 -0.48
C MET A 427 15.23 -19.48 -0.50
N GLU A 428 16.15 -18.74 0.14
CA GLU A 428 17.55 -19.13 0.25
C GLU A 428 17.71 -20.41 1.10
N GLN A 429 16.98 -20.53 2.21
CA GLN A 429 16.99 -21.73 3.04
C GLN A 429 16.43 -22.94 2.30
N LEU A 430 15.35 -22.76 1.55
CA LEU A 430 14.74 -23.82 0.76
C LEU A 430 15.68 -24.29 -0.37
N ASN A 431 16.34 -23.36 -1.06
CA ASN A 431 17.28 -23.68 -2.15
C ASN A 431 18.57 -24.36 -1.67
N LYS A 432 18.93 -24.24 -0.38
CA LYS A 432 20.08 -24.95 0.22
C LYS A 432 19.83 -26.44 0.47
N LYS A 433 18.57 -26.87 0.49
CA LYS A 433 18.21 -28.26 0.73
C LYS A 433 17.95 -28.97 -0.60
N ASP A 434 18.92 -29.74 -1.06
CA ASP A 434 18.77 -30.56 -2.27
C ASP A 434 17.76 -31.71 -2.07
N GLY A 435 17.07 -32.10 -3.15
CA GLY A 435 16.22 -33.31 -3.18
C GLY A 435 14.83 -33.17 -2.54
N ILE A 436 14.33 -31.96 -2.31
CA ILE A 436 12.97 -31.75 -1.79
C ILE A 436 11.90 -32.13 -2.83
N LEU A 437 12.14 -31.82 -4.11
CA LEU A 437 11.15 -31.93 -5.19
C LEU A 437 11.43 -33.13 -6.10
N PRO A 438 10.46 -34.06 -6.26
CA PRO A 438 10.50 -35.08 -7.31
C PRO A 438 10.34 -34.47 -8.71
N GLU A 439 10.71 -35.23 -9.75
CA GLU A 439 10.49 -34.80 -11.14
C GLU A 439 9.01 -34.53 -11.45
N GLY A 440 8.74 -33.43 -12.15
CA GLY A 440 7.38 -33.00 -12.49
C GLY A 440 6.63 -32.24 -11.38
N TYR A 441 7.27 -32.01 -10.22
CA TYR A 441 6.74 -31.18 -9.14
C TYR A 441 7.43 -29.81 -9.16
N PHE A 442 6.69 -28.75 -8.85
CA PHE A 442 7.24 -27.41 -8.76
C PHE A 442 6.58 -26.62 -7.64
N LEU A 443 7.29 -25.57 -7.20
CA LEU A 443 6.87 -24.67 -6.14
C LEU A 443 6.58 -23.29 -6.70
N GLU A 444 5.52 -22.67 -6.19
CA GLU A 444 5.19 -21.29 -6.51
C GLU A 444 4.95 -20.50 -5.23
N TRP A 445 5.60 -19.35 -5.12
CA TRP A 445 5.40 -18.42 -4.01
C TRP A 445 4.21 -17.52 -4.31
N SER A 446 3.23 -17.53 -3.42
CA SER A 446 1.96 -16.81 -3.56
C SER A 446 1.60 -16.07 -2.27
N GLY A 447 0.39 -15.50 -2.20
CA GLY A 447 -0.01 -14.56 -1.15
C GLY A 447 0.40 -13.13 -1.47
N GLN A 448 0.69 -12.31 -0.45
CA GLN A 448 1.05 -10.91 -0.65
C GLN A 448 2.38 -10.71 -1.38
N TYR A 449 3.26 -11.70 -1.36
CA TYR A 449 4.55 -11.64 -2.05
C TYR A 449 4.39 -11.55 -3.57
N GLU A 450 3.40 -12.24 -4.13
CA GLU A 450 3.09 -12.17 -5.57
C GLU A 450 2.69 -10.74 -5.98
N ASN A 451 1.84 -10.10 -5.17
CA ASN A 451 1.42 -8.72 -5.36
C ASN A 451 2.60 -7.73 -5.16
N LEU A 452 3.50 -8.00 -4.20
CA LEU A 452 4.71 -7.22 -4.00
C LEU A 452 5.60 -7.24 -5.26
N ILE A 453 5.88 -8.42 -5.81
CA ILE A 453 6.73 -8.56 -7.01
C ILE A 453 6.09 -7.87 -8.22
N ARG A 454 4.79 -8.07 -8.43
CA ARG A 454 4.03 -7.42 -9.51
C ARG A 454 4.04 -5.89 -9.39
N GLY A 455 3.80 -5.38 -8.18
CA GLY A 455 3.87 -3.96 -7.88
C GLY A 455 5.27 -3.39 -8.12
N GLN A 456 6.32 -4.08 -7.65
CA GLN A 456 7.71 -3.67 -7.83
C GLN A 456 8.12 -3.61 -9.31
N GLN A 457 7.77 -4.63 -10.09
CA GLN A 457 8.05 -4.66 -11.55
C GLN A 457 7.35 -3.49 -12.26
N THR A 458 6.11 -3.20 -11.87
CA THR A 458 5.36 -2.07 -12.44
C THR A 458 6.00 -0.73 -12.05
N LEU A 459 6.39 -0.57 -10.78
CA LEU A 459 7.07 0.64 -10.27
C LEU A 459 8.42 0.90 -10.95
N MET A 460 9.15 -0.15 -11.30
CA MET A 460 10.41 -0.07 -12.05
C MET A 460 10.21 0.60 -13.42
N TRP A 461 9.04 0.42 -14.05
CA TRP A 461 8.67 1.11 -15.29
C TRP A 461 8.06 2.50 -15.05
N ILE A 462 7.28 2.66 -13.99
CA ILE A 462 6.65 3.96 -13.66
C ILE A 462 7.71 5.04 -13.38
N ALA A 463 8.74 4.73 -12.60
CA ALA A 463 9.76 5.71 -12.22
C ALA A 463 10.43 6.42 -13.41
N PRO A 464 10.98 5.73 -14.43
CA PRO A 464 11.55 6.38 -15.60
C PRO A 464 10.51 7.13 -16.44
N VAL A 465 9.28 6.61 -16.57
CA VAL A 465 8.20 7.28 -17.30
C VAL A 465 7.83 8.61 -16.64
N VAL A 466 7.70 8.65 -15.31
CA VAL A 466 7.46 9.89 -14.55
C VAL A 466 8.58 10.91 -14.79
N LEU A 467 9.84 10.49 -14.70
CA LEU A 467 10.98 11.38 -14.92
C LEU A 467 11.02 11.93 -16.35
N LEU A 468 10.70 11.11 -17.37
CA LEU A 468 10.60 11.55 -18.76
C LEU A 468 9.45 12.56 -18.95
N ILE A 469 8.28 12.29 -18.39
CA ILE A 469 7.12 13.21 -18.48
C ILE A 469 7.46 14.55 -17.80
N ILE A 470 8.08 14.51 -16.63
CA ILE A 470 8.55 15.71 -15.93
C ILE A 470 9.56 16.47 -16.80
N PHE A 471 10.53 15.77 -17.39
CA PHE A 471 11.54 16.38 -18.25
C PHE A 471 10.92 17.07 -19.46
N PHE A 472 10.02 16.41 -20.19
CA PHE A 472 9.33 17.02 -21.34
C PHE A 472 8.44 18.19 -20.92
N SER A 473 7.75 18.09 -19.78
CA SER A 473 6.92 19.18 -19.27
C SER A 473 7.76 20.40 -18.90
N LEU A 474 8.94 20.20 -18.29
CA LEU A 474 9.90 21.27 -18.03
C LEU A 474 10.51 21.85 -19.32
N TYR A 475 10.81 21.00 -20.29
CA TYR A 475 11.31 21.42 -21.59
C TYR A 475 10.30 22.35 -22.29
N PHE A 476 9.01 22.01 -22.30
CA PHE A 476 7.97 22.88 -22.86
C PHE A 476 7.76 24.16 -22.06
N ALA A 477 7.99 24.14 -20.75
CA ALA A 477 7.87 25.33 -19.92
C ALA A 477 9.00 26.35 -20.18
N PHE A 478 10.25 25.87 -20.30
CA PHE A 478 11.43 26.73 -20.47
C PHE A 478 11.88 26.91 -21.92
N ASN A 479 11.43 26.08 -22.85
CA ASN A 479 11.99 25.93 -24.20
C ASN A 479 13.52 25.73 -24.19
N SER A 480 14.05 25.08 -23.13
CA SER A 480 15.48 24.91 -22.92
C SER A 480 15.79 23.57 -22.24
N ILE A 481 16.57 22.74 -22.93
CA ILE A 481 17.04 21.44 -22.41
C ILE A 481 17.89 21.65 -21.16
N ARG A 482 18.72 22.70 -21.15
CA ARG A 482 19.63 22.99 -20.03
C ARG A 482 18.83 23.31 -18.77
N GLU A 483 17.88 24.24 -18.84
CA GLU A 483 17.05 24.62 -17.68
C GLU A 483 16.15 23.48 -17.19
N ALA A 484 15.65 22.66 -18.11
CA ALA A 484 14.90 21.44 -17.77
C ALA A 484 15.76 20.45 -16.96
N PHE A 485 17.00 20.16 -17.39
CA PHE A 485 17.92 19.30 -16.64
C PHE A 485 18.30 19.91 -15.28
N LEU A 486 18.60 21.20 -15.22
CA LEU A 486 18.93 21.88 -13.95
C LEU A 486 17.77 21.81 -12.95
N SER A 487 16.54 21.91 -13.43
CA SER A 487 15.34 21.77 -12.61
C SER A 487 15.12 20.32 -12.17
N LEU A 488 15.40 19.34 -13.04
CA LEU A 488 15.26 17.90 -12.74
C LEU A 488 16.22 17.43 -11.65
N ILE A 489 17.40 18.05 -11.51
CA ILE A 489 18.38 17.75 -10.43
C ILE A 489 17.74 17.87 -9.04
N THR A 490 16.71 18.71 -8.88
CA THR A 490 15.97 18.87 -7.62
C THR A 490 15.31 17.56 -7.13
N VAL A 491 14.96 16.64 -8.03
CA VAL A 491 14.24 15.41 -7.72
C VAL A 491 15.07 14.46 -6.83
N PRO A 492 16.32 14.09 -7.17
CA PRO A 492 17.21 13.37 -6.27
C PRO A 492 17.36 13.98 -4.87
N PHE A 493 17.36 15.30 -4.73
CA PHE A 493 17.49 15.94 -3.41
C PHE A 493 16.18 15.94 -2.61
N ALA A 494 15.03 15.86 -3.29
CA ALA A 494 13.76 15.62 -2.63
C ALA A 494 13.71 14.19 -2.04
N LEU A 495 14.28 13.19 -2.73
CA LEU A 495 14.35 11.80 -2.24
C LEU A 495 15.04 11.67 -0.88
N ILE A 496 16.10 12.46 -0.67
CA ILE A 496 16.89 12.45 0.58
C ILE A 496 15.98 12.60 1.79
N GLY A 497 15.19 13.67 1.85
CA GLY A 497 14.35 13.95 2.99
C GLY A 497 13.26 12.91 3.22
N GLY A 498 12.66 12.41 2.13
CA GLY A 498 11.67 11.36 2.22
C GLY A 498 12.27 10.06 2.77
N ALA A 499 13.45 9.67 2.30
CA ALA A 499 14.16 8.48 2.78
C ALA A 499 14.52 8.57 4.27
N TYR A 500 15.05 9.70 4.73
CA TYR A 500 15.30 9.92 6.16
C TYR A 500 14.03 9.80 6.99
N MET A 501 12.93 10.40 6.52
CA MET A 501 11.65 10.37 7.25
C MET A 501 11.11 8.95 7.39
N ILE A 502 11.14 8.16 6.31
CA ILE A 502 10.69 6.76 6.31
C ILE A 502 11.56 5.92 7.26
N TYR A 503 12.89 6.11 7.23
CA TYR A 503 13.82 5.37 8.07
C TYR A 503 13.67 5.66 9.55
N PHE A 504 13.57 6.94 9.94
CA PHE A 504 13.37 7.30 11.35
C PHE A 504 12.00 6.87 11.87
N TRP A 505 10.98 6.81 11.01
CA TRP A 505 9.65 6.32 11.37
C TRP A 505 9.54 4.79 11.36
N GLY A 506 10.56 4.09 10.84
CA GLY A 506 10.57 2.63 10.78
C GLY A 506 9.53 2.03 9.82
N VAL A 507 9.21 2.74 8.73
CA VAL A 507 8.26 2.25 7.72
C VAL A 507 9.01 1.52 6.61
N ASN A 508 8.49 0.37 6.19
CA ASN A 508 9.07 -0.41 5.09
C ASN A 508 8.79 0.24 3.73
N LEU A 509 9.60 -0.09 2.73
CA LEU A 509 9.35 0.30 1.35
C LEU A 509 8.12 -0.45 0.82
N SER A 510 7.10 0.31 0.43
CA SER A 510 5.84 -0.22 -0.09
C SER A 510 5.36 0.53 -1.33
N VAL A 511 4.31 0.02 -1.97
CA VAL A 511 3.69 0.71 -3.12
C VAL A 511 3.19 2.10 -2.70
N GLY A 512 2.66 2.24 -1.47
CA GLY A 512 2.23 3.53 -0.93
C GLY A 512 3.37 4.54 -0.78
N VAL A 513 4.54 4.09 -0.31
CA VAL A 513 5.75 4.92 -0.23
C VAL A 513 6.19 5.40 -1.62
N ALA A 514 6.18 4.51 -2.61
CA ALA A 514 6.54 4.85 -3.98
C ALA A 514 5.60 5.90 -4.59
N VAL A 515 4.28 5.75 -4.37
CA VAL A 515 3.27 6.75 -4.79
C VAL A 515 3.51 8.09 -4.08
N GLY A 516 3.88 8.08 -2.80
CA GLY A 516 4.27 9.27 -2.05
C GLY A 516 5.49 10.00 -2.64
N PHE A 517 6.51 9.26 -3.09
CA PHE A 517 7.66 9.83 -3.80
C PHE A 517 7.28 10.42 -5.16
N ILE A 518 6.41 9.76 -5.92
CA ILE A 518 5.90 10.30 -7.19
C ILE A 518 5.16 11.62 -6.95
N ALA A 519 4.34 11.70 -5.90
CA ALA A 519 3.65 12.94 -5.51
C ALA A 519 4.66 14.04 -5.16
N LEU A 520 5.68 13.69 -4.38
CA LEU A 520 6.76 14.60 -3.99
C LEU A 520 7.52 15.14 -5.21
N PHE A 521 7.79 14.33 -6.24
CA PHE A 521 8.51 14.78 -7.43
C PHE A 521 7.78 15.92 -8.13
N GLY A 522 6.47 15.82 -8.27
CA GLY A 522 5.63 16.90 -8.79
C GLY A 522 5.80 18.20 -8.00
N ILE A 523 5.69 18.14 -6.67
CA ILE A 523 5.81 19.32 -5.77
C ILE A 523 7.23 19.91 -5.78
N ALA A 524 8.25 19.05 -5.75
CA ALA A 524 9.64 19.48 -5.78
C ALA A 524 9.97 20.22 -7.08
N VAL A 525 9.51 19.69 -8.21
CA VAL A 525 9.71 20.30 -9.52
C VAL A 525 8.89 21.58 -9.67
N GLU A 526 7.61 21.58 -9.27
CA GLU A 526 6.72 22.75 -9.26
C GLU A 526 7.38 23.95 -8.55
N THR A 527 7.93 23.71 -7.37
CA THR A 527 8.56 24.81 -6.63
C THR A 527 9.95 25.18 -7.16
N GLY A 528 10.62 24.26 -7.85
CA GLY A 528 11.87 24.51 -8.57
C GLY A 528 11.68 25.39 -9.81
N ILE A 529 10.67 25.12 -10.64
CA ILE A 529 10.40 25.90 -11.86
C ILE A 529 10.17 27.37 -11.53
N VAL A 530 9.37 27.68 -10.51
CA VAL A 530 9.10 29.06 -10.15
C VAL A 530 10.35 29.76 -9.62
N MET A 531 11.26 29.06 -8.94
CA MET A 531 12.54 29.65 -8.54
C MET A 531 13.38 30.05 -9.77
N VAL A 532 13.49 29.17 -10.76
CA VAL A 532 14.25 29.45 -11.99
C VAL A 532 13.64 30.62 -12.77
N ILE A 533 12.31 30.73 -12.84
CA ILE A 533 11.63 31.88 -13.48
C ILE A 533 12.05 33.21 -12.82
N TYR A 534 12.06 33.28 -11.49
CA TYR A 534 12.47 34.50 -10.76
C TYR A 534 13.95 34.81 -10.91
N LEU A 535 14.80 33.78 -10.97
CA LEU A 535 16.23 33.96 -11.25
C LEU A 535 16.45 34.49 -12.67
N ASN A 536 15.72 33.98 -13.66
CA ASN A 536 15.75 34.49 -15.03
C ASN A 536 15.22 35.93 -15.12
N ASP A 537 14.14 36.28 -14.42
CA ASP A 537 13.63 37.67 -14.34
C ASP A 537 14.67 38.63 -13.74
N ALA A 538 15.39 38.21 -12.69
CA ALA A 538 16.50 38.97 -12.13
C ALA A 538 17.65 39.15 -13.14
N MET A 539 17.95 38.13 -13.95
CA MET A 539 18.94 38.25 -15.04
C MET A 539 18.46 39.20 -16.15
N GLN A 540 17.16 39.22 -16.48
CA GLN A 540 16.61 40.19 -17.43
C GLN A 540 16.75 41.62 -16.92
N GLN A 541 16.50 41.86 -15.63
CA GLN A 541 16.69 43.18 -15.00
C GLN A 541 18.16 43.62 -15.08
N LEU A 542 19.10 42.71 -14.84
CA LEU A 542 20.53 42.96 -14.99
C LEU A 542 20.89 43.35 -16.44
N ILE A 543 20.39 42.61 -17.42
CA ILE A 543 20.63 42.89 -18.84
C ILE A 543 20.05 44.23 -19.25
N LYS A 544 18.87 44.61 -18.77
CA LYS A 544 18.27 45.93 -19.04
C LYS A 544 19.10 47.08 -18.48
N LEU A 545 19.77 46.87 -17.34
CA LEU A 545 20.55 47.91 -16.66
C LEU A 545 21.99 48.03 -17.18
N LYS A 546 22.65 46.92 -17.51
CA LYS A 546 24.07 46.90 -17.88
C LYS A 546 24.35 46.42 -19.32
N GLY A 547 23.33 46.03 -20.08
CA GLY A 547 23.49 45.43 -21.41
C GLY A 547 23.94 43.96 -21.37
N ASN A 548 23.74 43.24 -22.47
CA ASN A 548 24.07 41.80 -22.58
C ASN A 548 25.46 41.55 -23.18
N SER A 549 26.51 41.95 -22.45
CA SER A 549 27.90 41.77 -22.89
C SER A 549 28.80 41.34 -21.73
N ARG A 550 29.80 40.50 -22.03
CA ARG A 550 30.82 40.07 -21.06
C ARG A 550 31.63 41.23 -20.46
N GLU A 551 31.77 42.33 -21.20
CA GLU A 551 32.52 43.52 -20.76
C GLU A 551 31.73 44.38 -19.76
N THR A 552 30.41 44.29 -19.78
CA THR A 552 29.55 45.12 -18.93
C THR A 552 29.04 44.39 -17.68
N ILE A 553 29.00 43.05 -17.71
CA ILE A 553 28.51 42.22 -16.59
C ILE A 553 29.69 41.63 -15.82
N THR A 554 29.86 42.03 -14.55
CA THR A 554 30.87 41.45 -13.66
C THR A 554 30.35 40.20 -12.94
N LYS A 555 31.25 39.40 -12.35
CA LYS A 555 30.87 38.22 -11.56
C LYS A 555 30.16 38.60 -10.27
N GLU A 556 30.56 39.71 -9.68
CA GLU A 556 29.94 40.30 -8.51
C GLU A 556 28.50 40.72 -8.83
N ASP A 557 28.27 41.33 -9.99
CA ASP A 557 26.92 41.68 -10.46
C ASP A 557 26.03 40.45 -10.62
N LEU A 558 26.51 39.40 -11.27
CA LEU A 558 25.76 38.14 -11.39
C LEU A 558 25.38 37.57 -10.02
N ARG A 559 26.34 37.55 -9.09
CA ARG A 559 26.12 37.02 -7.75
C ARG A 559 25.08 37.86 -7.01
N GLU A 560 25.15 39.18 -7.09
CA GLU A 560 24.22 40.07 -6.41
C GLU A 560 22.80 39.96 -6.97
N TYR A 561 22.63 39.91 -8.29
CA TYR A 561 21.31 39.75 -8.91
C TYR A 561 20.71 38.36 -8.71
N VAL A 562 21.53 37.30 -8.64
CA VAL A 562 21.07 35.96 -8.23
C VAL A 562 20.58 35.96 -6.79
N ILE A 563 21.31 36.60 -5.87
CA ILE A 563 20.88 36.74 -4.47
C ILE A 563 19.57 37.53 -4.39
N HIS A 564 19.45 38.62 -5.15
CA HIS A 564 18.24 39.44 -5.20
C HIS A 564 17.02 38.66 -5.72
N GLY A 565 17.20 37.93 -6.82
CA GLY A 565 16.14 37.06 -7.38
C GLY A 565 15.71 35.97 -6.40
N ALA A 566 16.67 35.33 -5.73
CA ALA A 566 16.38 34.29 -4.75
C ALA A 566 15.71 34.85 -3.48
N ALA A 567 16.11 36.02 -3.00
CA ALA A 567 15.52 36.70 -1.85
C ALA A 567 14.06 37.09 -2.11
N LYS A 568 13.76 37.65 -3.29
CA LYS A 568 12.37 37.96 -3.70
C LYS A 568 11.44 36.73 -3.68
N ARG A 569 11.99 35.52 -3.90
CA ARG A 569 11.22 34.28 -3.91
C ARG A 569 11.07 33.63 -2.53
N LEU A 570 11.84 34.06 -1.53
CA LEU A 570 11.87 33.45 -0.20
C LEU A 570 10.47 33.36 0.44
N ARG A 571 9.71 34.46 0.45
CA ARG A 571 8.38 34.50 1.07
C ARG A 571 7.37 33.57 0.38
N PRO A 572 7.11 33.67 -0.94
CA PRO A 572 6.19 32.75 -1.61
C PRO A 572 6.60 31.28 -1.47
N LYS A 573 7.91 30.98 -1.53
CA LYS A 573 8.41 29.61 -1.39
C LYS A 573 8.16 29.04 0.00
N LEU A 574 8.43 29.82 1.05
CA LEU A 574 8.15 29.41 2.43
C LEU A 574 6.64 29.28 2.68
N MET A 575 5.81 30.11 2.08
CA MET A 575 4.35 29.97 2.16
C MET A 575 3.88 28.63 1.58
N THR A 576 4.31 28.27 0.37
CA THR A 576 3.96 26.97 -0.23
C THR A 576 4.43 25.81 0.65
N VAL A 577 5.68 25.86 1.13
CA VAL A 577 6.25 24.81 2.01
C VAL A 577 5.46 24.70 3.30
N CYS A 578 5.12 25.81 3.95
CA CYS A 578 4.33 25.80 5.17
C CYS A 578 2.92 25.26 4.93
N VAL A 579 2.25 25.63 3.84
CA VAL A 579 0.90 25.10 3.51
C VAL A 579 0.97 23.60 3.27
N SER A 580 1.95 23.12 2.50
CA SER A 580 2.15 21.68 2.29
C SER A 580 2.41 20.94 3.60
N LEU A 581 3.27 21.47 4.47
CA LEU A 581 3.55 20.87 5.77
C LEU A 581 2.33 20.92 6.68
N PHE A 582 1.62 22.04 6.79
CA PHE A 582 0.41 22.13 7.61
C PHE A 582 -0.72 21.25 7.09
N GLY A 583 -0.78 20.96 5.80
CA GLY A 583 -1.73 20.00 5.23
C GLY A 583 -1.37 18.54 5.51
N LEU A 584 -0.08 18.20 5.53
CA LEU A 584 0.40 16.82 5.59
C LEU A 584 0.78 16.35 7.00
N VAL A 585 1.41 17.21 7.79
CA VAL A 585 1.94 16.91 9.12
C VAL A 585 0.85 16.46 10.11
N PRO A 586 -0.40 16.98 10.10
CA PRO A 586 -1.49 16.44 10.92
C PRO A 586 -1.76 14.93 10.75
N VAL A 587 -1.50 14.38 9.57
CA VAL A 587 -1.68 12.93 9.29
C VAL A 587 -0.77 12.06 10.16
N LEU A 588 0.38 12.59 10.61
CA LEU A 588 1.31 11.85 11.47
C LEU A 588 0.73 11.57 12.87
N TRP A 589 -0.06 12.50 13.42
CA TRP A 589 -0.73 12.31 14.71
C TRP A 589 -2.16 11.78 14.58
N ALA A 590 -2.64 11.57 13.36
CA ALA A 590 -3.94 10.95 13.15
C ALA A 590 -3.94 9.56 13.79
N THR A 591 -5.01 9.26 14.51
CA THR A 591 -5.28 7.95 15.09
C THR A 591 -6.64 7.48 14.60
N GLY A 592 -6.71 6.31 13.99
CA GLY A 592 -7.95 5.76 13.47
C GLY A 592 -7.73 4.78 12.33
N VAL A 593 -8.84 4.19 11.88
CA VAL A 593 -8.86 3.27 10.73
C VAL A 593 -8.37 4.00 9.47
N GLY A 594 -7.52 3.36 8.67
CA GLY A 594 -7.01 3.95 7.42
C GLY A 594 -5.74 4.77 7.55
N VAL A 595 -5.33 5.15 8.76
CA VAL A 595 -4.12 5.96 8.95
C VAL A 595 -2.86 5.18 8.57
N ASP A 596 -2.84 3.86 8.79
CA ASP A 596 -1.68 3.00 8.49
C ASP A 596 -1.35 2.98 6.99
N VAL A 597 -2.35 3.15 6.13
CA VAL A 597 -2.15 3.26 4.67
C VAL A 597 -1.75 4.68 4.27
N MET A 598 -2.24 5.72 4.97
CA MET A 598 -1.93 7.12 4.66
C MET A 598 -0.52 7.54 5.08
N ARG A 599 -0.04 7.10 6.25
CA ARG A 599 1.29 7.48 6.77
C ARG A 599 2.44 7.18 5.78
N PRO A 600 2.58 5.98 5.20
CA PRO A 600 3.63 5.68 4.23
C PRO A 600 3.58 6.56 2.97
N ILE A 601 2.40 7.04 2.57
CA ILE A 601 2.25 7.94 1.43
C ILE A 601 2.74 9.35 1.78
N VAL A 602 2.45 9.81 3.00
CA VAL A 602 2.69 11.19 3.45
C VAL A 602 4.11 11.41 3.98
N LEU A 603 4.73 10.43 4.64
CA LEU A 603 6.09 10.51 5.18
C LEU A 603 7.14 10.95 4.13
N PRO A 604 7.21 10.33 2.93
CA PRO A 604 8.12 10.78 1.87
C PRO A 604 7.89 12.25 1.51
N MET A 605 6.63 12.69 1.44
CA MET A 605 6.27 14.05 1.04
C MET A 605 6.71 15.07 2.09
N ILE A 606 6.47 14.83 3.38
CA ILE A 606 6.87 15.75 4.46
C ILE A 606 8.39 15.93 4.46
N GLY A 607 9.13 14.83 4.50
CA GLY A 607 10.59 14.87 4.52
C GLY A 607 11.15 15.50 3.25
N GLY A 608 10.61 15.12 2.10
CA GLY A 608 11.07 15.61 0.81
C GLY A 608 10.75 17.08 0.53
N VAL A 609 9.62 17.61 1.04
CA VAL A 609 9.30 19.04 0.95
C VAL A 609 10.32 19.87 1.74
N LEU A 610 10.76 19.39 2.90
CA LEU A 610 11.80 20.04 3.69
C LEU A 610 13.14 20.06 2.94
N THR A 611 13.63 18.90 2.47
CA THR A 611 14.93 18.85 1.79
C THR A 611 14.89 19.53 0.42
N SER A 612 13.84 19.34 -0.37
CA SER A 612 13.68 20.07 -1.64
C SER A 612 13.61 21.58 -1.43
N SER A 613 12.95 22.07 -0.39
CA SER A 613 12.95 23.51 -0.06
C SER A 613 14.35 24.03 0.21
N THR A 614 15.14 23.33 1.03
CA THR A 614 16.53 23.73 1.28
C THR A 614 17.38 23.69 0.02
N HIS A 615 17.21 22.69 -0.83
CA HIS A 615 17.91 22.58 -2.11
C HIS A 615 17.53 23.73 -3.05
N ILE A 616 16.24 24.02 -3.20
CA ILE A 616 15.73 25.06 -4.09
C ILE A 616 16.15 26.46 -3.63
N LEU A 617 16.21 26.71 -2.33
CA LEU A 617 16.59 28.01 -1.79
C LEU A 617 18.12 28.23 -1.78
N LEU A 618 18.93 27.18 -1.67
CA LEU A 618 20.37 27.31 -1.49
C LEU A 618 21.18 26.82 -2.68
N VAL A 619 20.84 25.65 -3.22
CA VAL A 619 21.63 24.94 -4.23
C VAL A 619 21.20 25.32 -5.64
N THR A 620 19.89 25.46 -5.91
CA THR A 620 19.41 25.87 -7.24
C THR A 620 19.98 27.23 -7.68
N PRO A 621 20.01 28.30 -6.85
CA PRO A 621 20.63 29.57 -7.23
C PRO A 621 22.13 29.44 -7.47
N LEU A 622 22.82 28.57 -6.72
CA LEU A 622 24.24 28.30 -6.91
C LEU A 622 24.51 27.61 -8.26
N ILE A 623 23.75 26.56 -8.58
CA ILE A 623 23.84 25.83 -9.85
C ILE A 623 23.50 26.77 -11.01
N PHE A 624 22.45 27.59 -10.86
CA PHE A 624 22.07 28.59 -11.84
C PHE A 624 23.18 29.63 -12.08
N LEU A 625 23.77 30.17 -11.01
CA LEU A 625 24.91 31.10 -11.10
C LEU A 625 26.09 30.45 -11.85
N MET A 626 26.42 29.19 -11.54
CA MET A 626 27.49 28.46 -12.23
C MET A 626 27.19 28.27 -13.72
N SER A 627 25.94 28.02 -14.08
CA SER A 627 25.51 27.94 -15.48
C SER A 627 25.68 29.28 -16.20
N LYS A 628 25.25 30.39 -15.58
CA LYS A 628 25.38 31.73 -16.18
C LYS A 628 26.82 32.23 -16.25
N GLU A 629 27.66 31.91 -15.27
CA GLU A 629 29.12 32.15 -15.34
C GLU A 629 29.75 31.38 -16.52
N TYR A 630 29.32 30.14 -16.76
CA TYR A 630 29.78 29.35 -17.88
C TYR A 630 29.32 29.93 -19.23
N GLU A 631 28.06 30.37 -19.33
CA GLU A 631 27.52 31.02 -20.54
C GLU A 631 28.29 32.29 -20.90
N LEU A 632 28.51 33.18 -19.94
CA LEU A 632 29.34 34.38 -20.13
C LEU A 632 30.78 34.03 -20.50
N ARG A 633 31.34 32.94 -19.94
CA ARG A 633 32.70 32.51 -20.25
C ARG A 633 32.85 31.96 -21.66
N LYS A 634 31.85 31.22 -22.16
CA LYS A 634 31.92 30.46 -23.42
C LYS A 634 31.29 31.19 -24.60
N PHE A 635 30.11 31.79 -24.41
CA PHE A 635 29.32 32.41 -25.46
C PHE A 635 29.40 33.95 -25.45
N GLY A 636 29.97 34.55 -24.40
CA GLY A 636 30.16 36.00 -24.29
C GLY A 636 28.87 36.81 -24.06
N LYS A 637 27.72 36.13 -23.99
CA LYS A 637 26.39 36.68 -23.71
C LYS A 637 25.65 35.75 -22.76
N LEU A 638 24.71 36.29 -22.00
CA LEU A 638 23.76 35.50 -21.21
C LEU A 638 22.63 35.04 -22.13
N GLU A 639 22.36 33.73 -22.13
CA GLU A 639 21.14 33.17 -22.72
C GLU A 639 20.06 33.30 -21.64
N VAL A 640 19.32 34.42 -21.65
CA VAL A 640 18.15 34.54 -20.78
C VAL A 640 16.96 34.08 -21.60
N HIS A 641 16.40 32.93 -21.22
CA HIS A 641 15.22 32.41 -21.87
C HIS A 641 14.07 33.35 -21.54
N ASP A 642 13.59 33.99 -22.59
CA ASP A 642 12.51 34.95 -22.53
C ASP A 642 11.24 34.16 -22.21
N VAL A 643 10.84 34.18 -20.94
CA VAL A 643 9.41 34.11 -20.65
C VAL A 643 8.91 35.50 -20.99
N GLN A 644 8.76 35.83 -22.28
CA GLN A 644 8.14 37.10 -22.68
C GLN A 644 6.79 37.16 -21.96
N HIS A 645 6.70 38.14 -21.05
CA HIS A 645 5.61 38.34 -20.10
C HIS A 645 4.36 38.88 -20.77
#